data_AF-A0A6A3H981-F1
#
_entry.id   AF-A0A6A3H981-F1
#
_cell.length_a   1.000
_cell.length_b   1.000
_cell.length_c   1.000
_cell.angle_alpha   90.00
_cell.angle_beta   90.00
_cell.angle_gamma   90.00
#
_symmetry.space_group_name_H-M   'P 1'
#
loop_
_entity.id
_entity.type
_entity.pdbx_description
1 polymer ?
#
loop_
_entity_poly.entity_id
_entity_poly.type
_entity_poly.pdbx_seq_one_letter_code
_entity_poly.pdbx_strand_id
1 'polypeptide(L)'
;MPDTAIIGAFRQEVFTRLQSSLPPGLRESDLKVFKNKTAEKCLSLSTNLAGYGEDERDPLVVQVPKIWFRLMDAGTRSPFGDTHETSVPLTEEATVDALLDAVYYANQAILTHAVPSQLVAYESQTSFDANQPWDDESPIGPRGKTKQTAVIVVVPKRTKRPPEDDVDEAAKRQKVGMDEENLAFAEPYQATAARLKDMGEVTEVVKVVSTVQQRAGAEQIPFIVLESSSGMGKTQMAFNLMARDDIDVFYIVCGVRGVNVQRVYRAFQTRSVVFDNCVVEDTKGMQSGDISEIQAAGVLRTYGLICALLTGSETMDKKATREEVNVALSEWKRRAGDKHCSVFLDEFPKEEPSRITQLRFMRNVFRSFCLPVILSSTNGTARDLINYGQHSRGEEGKTLWCVVLPTFPSFRDPFLDRIRPDLRSIIQHSRPLFARKAVDFVEETESKESTAFDETSDLVGFMDRMAAKLGRELARTKGNTPEFRCGQLRLFLAANYVYYDSNALIDKHYARLREDKKFELSIPPGGKALYRQQPKAAHTMRALKREDSSRCSVSNKLRDLVKNDEDWPWKCETKFPALDADTLLYLSLMGGKDLRETEKHQQRSAFLDEEGLPISFNCAINELESEGLEKLNYVSTAQTGNSGMRLEALTAGAIVSASHRNGFAGIAFMDFFRSLMYEFDMQTEIDVRVKFSDKVATLLSTLTVPFLAPPNQALPAFLKEAKLNLGDIYRTVNKDMYDARFLGGKISVECKDYESRPISSDEMKGILIRVRDVAKYEPTVVRLVVTTKLQKKYFMRTKTTFMEALSGAGGIPKELHHAHFYRIGIHDGTATTDDHGNMWRDDLESIKGMENICRSNDCPKPCTRVEKGIIFVERWKTDEELPSDLQS
;
A
#
# COMPACT_ATOMS: atom_id res chain seq x y z
N MET A 1 10.80 -26.51 21.67
CA MET A 1 11.43 -25.74 20.58
C MET A 1 12.93 -25.66 20.88
N PRO A 2 13.83 -25.45 19.92
CA PRO A 2 15.26 -25.34 20.21
C PRO A 2 15.58 -24.11 21.06
N ASP A 3 16.65 -24.16 21.86
CA ASP A 3 17.07 -23.08 22.77
C ASP A 3 17.51 -21.81 22.03
N THR A 4 17.73 -21.87 20.72
CA THR A 4 18.02 -20.71 19.86
C THR A 4 16.76 -20.01 19.35
N ALA A 5 15.57 -20.56 19.60
CA ALA A 5 14.31 -19.93 19.23
C ALA A 5 14.07 -18.66 20.05
N ILE A 6 13.32 -17.72 19.47
CA ILE A 6 12.87 -16.51 20.15
C ILE A 6 11.40 -16.63 20.57
N ILE A 7 10.97 -15.79 21.50
CA ILE A 7 9.58 -15.77 22.00
C ILE A 7 8.55 -15.59 20.87
N GLY A 8 8.88 -14.85 19.80
CA GLY A 8 8.03 -14.73 18.62
C GLY A 8 7.77 -16.06 17.91
N ALA A 9 8.81 -16.86 17.69
CA ALA A 9 8.67 -18.20 17.12
C ALA A 9 7.85 -19.13 18.04
N PHE A 10 8.03 -19.01 19.36
CA PHE A 10 7.20 -19.72 20.33
C PHE A 10 5.73 -19.33 20.26
N ARG A 11 5.43 -18.03 20.18
CA ARG A 11 4.05 -17.52 20.01
C ARG A 11 3.41 -18.05 18.73
N GLN A 12 4.12 -18.03 17.62
CA GLN A 12 3.66 -18.55 16.33
C GLN A 12 3.36 -20.05 16.39
N GLU A 13 4.24 -20.83 17.00
CA GLU A 13 4.06 -22.27 17.16
C GLU A 13 2.85 -22.57 18.06
N VAL A 14 2.67 -21.81 19.16
CA VAL A 14 1.51 -21.94 20.05
C VAL A 14 0.22 -21.59 19.30
N PHE A 15 0.21 -20.48 18.54
CA PHE A 15 -0.95 -20.08 17.74
C PHE A 15 -1.32 -21.14 16.70
N THR A 16 -0.34 -21.66 15.98
CA THR A 16 -0.53 -22.68 14.94
C THR A 16 -1.04 -24.00 15.53
N ARG A 17 -0.43 -24.49 16.62
CA ARG A 17 -0.83 -25.74 17.26
C ARG A 17 -2.18 -25.67 17.93
N LEU A 18 -2.50 -24.53 18.53
CA LEU A 18 -3.75 -24.34 19.28
C LEU A 18 -4.81 -23.63 18.44
N GLN A 19 -4.63 -23.47 17.13
CA GLN A 19 -5.55 -22.72 16.26
C GLN A 19 -7.00 -23.21 16.38
N SER A 20 -7.22 -24.52 16.51
CA SER A 20 -8.56 -25.11 16.70
C SER A 20 -9.14 -24.93 18.11
N SER A 21 -8.28 -24.64 19.10
CA SER A 21 -8.64 -24.38 20.50
C SER A 21 -8.71 -22.88 20.83
N LEU A 22 -8.15 -22.03 19.96
CA LEU A 22 -8.19 -20.59 20.08
C LEU A 22 -9.51 -20.05 19.52
N PRO A 23 -10.03 -18.95 20.10
CA PRO A 23 -11.24 -18.33 19.59
C PRO A 23 -11.10 -17.90 18.11
N PRO A 24 -12.13 -18.09 17.27
CA PRO A 24 -12.09 -17.69 15.87
C PRO A 24 -11.95 -16.16 15.72
N GLY A 25 -11.12 -15.73 14.75
CA GLY A 25 -10.85 -14.30 14.47
C GLY A 25 -9.64 -13.71 15.21
N LEU A 26 -9.04 -14.46 16.15
CA LEU A 26 -7.79 -14.07 16.81
C LEU A 26 -6.60 -14.17 15.83
N ARG A 27 -5.73 -13.16 15.80
CA ARG A 27 -4.45 -13.20 15.07
C ARG A 27 -3.33 -13.64 16.01
N GLU A 28 -2.25 -14.16 15.43
CA GLU A 28 -1.05 -14.51 16.19
C GLU A 28 -0.52 -13.32 17.01
N SER A 29 -0.54 -12.12 16.42
CA SER A 29 -0.07 -10.88 17.05
C SER A 29 -0.87 -10.45 18.27
N ASP A 30 -2.10 -10.95 18.43
CA ASP A 30 -2.95 -10.61 19.56
C ASP A 30 -2.53 -11.37 20.85
N LEU A 31 -1.74 -12.44 20.73
CA LEU A 31 -1.24 -13.21 21.86
C LEU A 31 -0.05 -12.53 22.55
N LYS A 32 -0.11 -12.42 23.87
CA LYS A 32 1.00 -11.90 24.70
C LYS A 32 1.67 -13.05 25.46
N VAL A 33 3.00 -13.14 25.40
CA VAL A 33 3.76 -14.19 26.10
C VAL A 33 4.41 -13.62 27.34
N PHE A 34 4.24 -14.27 28.48
CA PHE A 34 4.79 -13.87 29.77
C PHE A 34 5.74 -14.93 30.27
N LYS A 35 6.79 -14.49 30.99
CA LYS A 35 7.75 -15.38 31.66
C LYS A 35 7.04 -16.47 32.45
N ASN A 36 6.04 -16.07 33.23
CA ASN A 36 5.22 -16.95 34.05
C ASN A 36 3.94 -16.23 34.51
N LYS A 37 3.13 -16.91 35.32
CA LYS A 37 1.83 -16.42 35.79
C LYS A 37 1.89 -15.16 36.69
N THR A 38 3.07 -14.83 37.23
CA THR A 38 3.25 -13.68 38.13
C THR A 38 3.85 -12.47 37.45
N ALA A 39 4.31 -12.60 36.21
CA ALA A 39 4.94 -11.51 35.48
C ALA A 39 3.91 -10.47 35.04
N GLU A 40 4.12 -9.20 35.40
CA GLU A 40 3.22 -8.09 35.02
C GLU A 40 3.46 -7.60 33.59
N LYS A 41 4.65 -7.85 33.03
CA LYS A 41 5.04 -7.45 31.68
C LYS A 41 5.27 -8.67 30.80
N CYS A 42 4.76 -8.61 29.57
CA CYS A 42 5.04 -9.62 28.57
C CYS A 42 6.51 -9.55 28.12
N LEU A 43 7.03 -10.70 27.69
CA LEU A 43 8.35 -10.82 27.12
C LEU A 43 8.37 -10.20 25.71
N SER A 44 9.49 -9.57 25.36
CA SER A 44 9.73 -9.13 23.98
C SER A 44 9.80 -10.34 23.05
N LEU A 45 9.27 -10.23 21.84
CA LEU A 45 9.25 -11.32 20.85
C LEU A 45 10.66 -11.68 20.37
N SER A 46 11.60 -10.73 20.41
CA SER A 46 13.03 -10.93 20.12
C SER A 46 13.81 -11.56 21.28
N THR A 47 13.20 -11.73 22.46
CA THR A 47 13.85 -12.38 23.60
C THR A 47 14.16 -13.83 23.24
N ASN A 48 15.37 -14.28 23.58
CA ASN A 48 15.74 -15.68 23.46
C ASN A 48 14.86 -16.54 24.40
N LEU A 49 14.36 -17.67 23.88
CA LEU A 49 13.53 -18.62 24.62
C LEU A 49 14.31 -19.35 25.72
N ALA A 50 15.64 -19.45 25.61
CA ALA A 50 16.50 -20.11 26.60
C ALA A 50 16.31 -19.53 28.01
N GLY A 51 16.11 -20.41 28.99
CA GLY A 51 15.85 -20.04 30.39
C GLY A 51 14.38 -19.74 30.72
N TYR A 52 13.43 -19.95 29.80
CA TYR A 52 12.00 -19.74 30.01
C TYR A 52 11.17 -21.00 29.70
N GLY A 53 10.26 -21.38 30.61
CA GLY A 53 9.34 -22.50 30.39
C GLY A 53 10.00 -23.88 30.32
N GLU A 54 11.21 -24.02 30.85
CA GLU A 54 11.97 -25.28 30.93
C GLU A 54 11.44 -26.23 32.02
N ASP A 55 10.76 -25.68 33.03
CA ASP A 55 10.12 -26.42 34.12
C ASP A 55 8.59 -26.28 34.00
N GLU A 56 7.87 -27.39 34.08
CA GLU A 56 6.39 -27.41 34.12
C GLU A 56 5.82 -26.61 35.30
N ARG A 57 6.61 -26.37 36.35
CA ARG A 57 6.23 -25.56 37.52
C ARG A 57 6.38 -24.05 37.30
N ASP A 58 7.15 -23.62 36.29
CA ASP A 58 7.33 -22.23 35.89
C ASP A 58 7.15 -22.07 34.37
N PRO A 59 5.95 -22.40 33.84
CA PRO A 59 5.72 -22.40 32.41
C PRO A 59 5.62 -20.97 31.86
N LEU A 60 6.01 -20.80 30.61
CA LEU A 60 5.62 -19.63 29.83
C LEU A 60 4.09 -19.54 29.77
N VAL A 61 3.57 -18.34 30.02
CA VAL A 61 2.12 -18.10 29.99
C VAL A 61 1.79 -17.31 28.73
N VAL A 62 1.01 -17.90 27.83
CA VAL A 62 0.46 -17.21 26.66
C VAL A 62 -0.93 -16.71 26.99
N GLN A 63 -1.06 -15.39 27.10
CA GLN A 63 -2.32 -14.73 27.40
C GLN A 63 -3.08 -14.45 26.11
N VAL A 64 -4.32 -14.96 26.07
CA VAL A 64 -5.32 -14.55 25.08
C VAL A 64 -5.97 -13.26 25.60
N PRO A 65 -5.98 -12.16 24.84
CA PRO A 65 -6.62 -10.92 25.24
C PRO A 65 -8.13 -11.13 25.34
N LYS A 66 -8.76 -10.56 26.36
CA LYS A 66 -10.18 -10.75 26.66
C LYS A 66 -10.79 -9.45 27.16
N ILE A 67 -11.93 -9.08 26.59
CA ILE A 67 -12.76 -7.98 27.05
C ILE A 67 -14.05 -8.57 27.63
N TRP A 68 -14.30 -8.30 28.92
CA TRP A 68 -15.49 -8.71 29.64
C TRP A 68 -16.65 -7.77 29.34
N PHE A 69 -17.83 -8.33 29.09
CA PHE A 69 -19.07 -7.61 28.85
C PHE A 69 -20.27 -8.28 29.55
N ARG A 70 -21.36 -7.53 29.72
CA ARG A 70 -22.65 -8.02 30.19
C ARG A 70 -23.75 -7.58 29.21
N LEU A 71 -24.64 -8.50 28.85
CA LEU A 71 -25.81 -8.18 28.02
C LEU A 71 -26.98 -7.68 28.88
N MET A 72 -27.58 -6.57 28.48
CA MET A 72 -28.77 -5.99 29.12
C MET A 72 -29.91 -5.86 28.11
N ASP A 73 -31.15 -6.09 28.54
CA ASP A 73 -32.32 -5.84 27.72
C ASP A 73 -32.65 -4.34 27.71
N ALA A 74 -32.80 -3.73 26.52
CA ALA A 74 -33.08 -2.30 26.39
C ALA A 74 -34.38 -1.86 27.07
N GLY A 75 -35.39 -2.75 27.13
CA GLY A 75 -36.71 -2.46 27.67
C GLY A 75 -36.81 -2.63 29.18
N THR A 76 -36.25 -3.72 29.73
CA THR A 76 -36.32 -3.99 31.17
C THR A 76 -35.11 -3.49 31.95
N ARG A 77 -34.01 -3.16 31.25
CA ARG A 77 -32.69 -2.81 31.84
C ARG A 77 -32.15 -3.88 32.80
N SER A 78 -32.63 -5.12 32.65
CA SER A 78 -32.15 -6.30 33.38
C SER A 78 -31.21 -7.14 32.50
N PRO A 79 -30.42 -8.06 33.08
CA PRO A 79 -29.63 -8.99 32.28
C PRO A 79 -30.47 -9.68 31.20
N PHE A 80 -29.96 -9.71 29.99
CA PHE A 80 -30.68 -10.24 28.83
C PHE A 80 -30.64 -11.77 28.84
N GLY A 81 -31.79 -12.44 28.90
CA GLY A 81 -31.90 -13.91 28.73
C GLY A 81 -31.07 -14.75 29.72
N ASP A 82 -31.14 -14.45 31.02
CA ASP A 82 -30.38 -15.10 32.10
C ASP A 82 -28.85 -15.14 31.87
N THR A 83 -28.32 -14.23 31.05
CA THR A 83 -26.89 -14.16 30.77
C THR A 83 -26.12 -13.57 31.95
N HIS A 84 -24.87 -14.01 32.08
CA HIS A 84 -23.90 -13.52 33.06
C HIS A 84 -22.75 -12.82 32.35
N GLU A 85 -21.87 -12.16 33.10
CA GLU A 85 -20.67 -11.53 32.54
C GLU A 85 -19.81 -12.58 31.84
N THR A 86 -19.53 -12.35 30.57
CA THR A 86 -18.70 -13.21 29.74
C THR A 86 -17.68 -12.36 28.97
N SER A 87 -16.79 -12.99 28.21
CA SER A 87 -15.70 -12.27 27.54
C SER A 87 -15.57 -12.63 26.08
N VAL A 88 -15.21 -11.66 25.26
CA VAL A 88 -14.80 -11.84 23.86
C VAL A 88 -13.30 -11.63 23.68
N PRO A 89 -12.68 -12.31 22.70
CA PRO A 89 -11.24 -12.27 22.47
C PRO A 89 -10.84 -10.99 21.71
N LEU A 90 -10.72 -9.87 22.42
CA LEU A 90 -10.36 -8.57 21.83
C LEU A 90 -9.23 -7.89 22.58
N THR A 91 -8.45 -7.10 21.86
CA THR A 91 -7.38 -6.26 22.44
C THR A 91 -7.95 -4.94 22.95
N GLU A 92 -7.21 -4.27 23.85
CA GLU A 92 -7.57 -2.93 24.34
C GLU A 92 -7.50 -1.84 23.25
N GLU A 93 -6.85 -2.13 22.12
CA GLU A 93 -6.78 -1.24 20.96
C GLU A 93 -7.96 -1.39 19.98
N ALA A 94 -8.80 -2.43 20.15
CA ALA A 94 -9.98 -2.61 19.34
C ALA A 94 -10.99 -1.47 19.61
N THR A 95 -11.81 -1.17 18.60
CA THR A 95 -12.90 -0.19 18.70
C THR A 95 -14.13 -0.80 19.38
N VAL A 96 -15.03 0.06 19.84
CA VAL A 96 -16.33 -0.38 20.38
C VAL A 96 -17.16 -1.10 19.30
N ASP A 97 -17.09 -0.69 18.04
CA ASP A 97 -17.74 -1.38 16.92
C ASP A 97 -17.26 -2.85 16.80
N ALA A 98 -15.94 -3.06 16.85
CA ALA A 98 -15.35 -4.41 16.84
C ALA A 98 -15.78 -5.24 18.07
N LEU A 99 -15.99 -4.59 19.22
CA LEU A 99 -16.57 -5.21 20.41
C LEU A 99 -18.01 -5.66 20.18
N LEU A 100 -18.86 -4.81 19.59
CA LEU A 100 -20.26 -5.15 19.31
C LEU A 100 -20.39 -6.31 18.32
N ASP A 101 -19.58 -6.32 17.27
CA ASP A 101 -19.48 -7.44 16.34
C ASP A 101 -19.07 -8.74 17.05
N ALA A 102 -17.97 -8.70 17.81
CA ALA A 102 -17.49 -9.88 18.53
C ALA A 102 -18.52 -10.41 19.53
N VAL A 103 -19.19 -9.52 20.25
CA VAL A 103 -20.26 -9.84 21.20
C VAL A 103 -21.45 -10.47 20.49
N TYR A 104 -21.85 -9.92 19.33
CA TYR A 104 -22.93 -10.48 18.54
C TYR A 104 -22.62 -11.91 18.07
N TYR A 105 -21.46 -12.11 17.42
CA TYR A 105 -21.09 -13.42 16.90
C TYR A 105 -20.91 -14.46 18.00
N ALA A 106 -20.36 -14.07 19.16
CA ALA A 106 -20.24 -14.97 20.31
C ALA A 106 -21.61 -15.38 20.90
N ASN A 107 -22.66 -14.58 20.71
CA ASN A 107 -24.00 -14.79 21.28
C ASN A 107 -25.09 -14.96 20.23
N GLN A 108 -24.73 -15.32 18.99
CA GLN A 108 -25.66 -15.38 17.86
C GLN A 108 -26.87 -16.29 18.13
N ALA A 109 -26.68 -17.36 18.92
CA ALA A 109 -27.74 -18.29 19.29
C ALA A 109 -28.86 -17.66 20.13
N ILE A 110 -28.54 -16.64 20.94
CA ILE A 110 -29.52 -15.93 21.79
C ILE A 110 -29.91 -14.55 21.21
N LEU A 111 -29.06 -13.96 20.38
CA LEU A 111 -29.29 -12.68 19.69
C LEU A 111 -29.95 -12.84 18.31
N THR A 112 -30.84 -13.82 18.16
CA THR A 112 -31.47 -14.18 16.88
C THR A 112 -32.34 -13.10 16.22
N HIS A 113 -32.62 -12.00 16.93
CA HIS A 113 -33.51 -10.91 16.51
C HIS A 113 -32.84 -9.54 16.50
N ALA A 114 -31.54 -9.48 16.78
CA ALA A 114 -30.74 -8.27 16.68
C ALA A 114 -29.66 -8.48 15.61
N VAL A 115 -29.06 -7.40 15.13
CA VAL A 115 -27.80 -7.42 14.36
C VAL A 115 -26.77 -6.58 15.11
N PRO A 116 -25.45 -6.73 14.85
CA PRO A 116 -24.41 -6.00 15.59
C PRO A 116 -24.67 -4.50 15.71
N SER A 117 -25.07 -3.85 14.60
CA SER A 117 -25.34 -2.41 14.52
C SER A 117 -26.54 -1.93 15.33
N GLN A 118 -27.36 -2.85 15.87
CA GLN A 118 -28.48 -2.51 16.75
C GLN A 118 -28.13 -2.69 18.23
N LEU A 119 -26.95 -3.23 18.54
CA LEU A 119 -26.43 -3.29 19.88
C LEU A 119 -25.84 -1.93 20.26
N VAL A 120 -25.91 -1.58 21.54
CA VAL A 120 -25.34 -0.32 22.03
C VAL A 120 -24.43 -0.60 23.21
N ALA A 121 -23.18 -0.15 23.14
CA ALA A 121 -22.22 -0.30 24.23
C ALA A 121 -22.28 0.88 25.20
N TYR A 122 -21.99 0.60 26.47
CA TYR A 122 -21.79 1.59 27.53
C TYR A 122 -20.53 1.21 28.31
N GLU A 123 -19.70 2.21 28.58
CA GLU A 123 -18.42 2.04 29.27
C GLU A 123 -18.53 1.40 30.66
N SER A 124 -19.65 1.64 31.37
CA SER A 124 -19.86 1.22 32.75
C SER A 124 -21.35 1.22 33.12
N GLN A 125 -21.67 0.70 34.30
CA GLN A 125 -23.00 0.82 34.89
C GLN A 125 -23.42 2.29 35.05
N THR A 126 -22.50 3.17 35.46
CA THR A 126 -22.79 4.61 35.62
C THR A 126 -23.19 5.28 34.31
N SER A 127 -22.50 4.98 33.20
CA SER A 127 -22.84 5.56 31.89
C SER A 127 -24.11 4.94 31.31
N PHE A 128 -24.36 3.65 31.56
CA PHE A 128 -25.62 3.01 31.23
C PHE A 128 -26.79 3.68 31.97
N ASP A 129 -26.67 3.90 33.28
CA ASP A 129 -27.70 4.53 34.11
C ASP A 129 -27.94 6.01 33.76
N ALA A 130 -26.89 6.71 33.33
CA ALA A 130 -26.99 8.07 32.78
C ALA A 130 -27.48 8.12 31.32
N ASN A 131 -27.71 6.95 30.69
CA ASN A 131 -28.07 6.82 29.26
C ASN A 131 -27.11 7.56 28.32
N GLN A 132 -25.81 7.44 28.60
CA GLN A 132 -24.73 8.01 27.81
C GLN A 132 -24.01 6.89 27.04
N PRO A 133 -24.43 6.59 25.80
CA PRO A 133 -23.85 5.50 25.02
C PRO A 133 -22.38 5.78 24.69
N TRP A 134 -21.63 4.69 24.55
CA TRP A 134 -20.22 4.73 24.19
C TRP A 134 -20.10 4.85 22.68
N ASP A 135 -19.34 5.85 22.23
CA ASP A 135 -19.03 6.08 20.82
C ASP A 135 -18.32 4.87 20.16
N ASP A 136 -18.85 4.41 19.03
CA ASP A 136 -18.46 3.15 18.38
C ASP A 136 -17.02 3.14 17.86
N GLU A 137 -16.47 4.32 17.53
CA GLU A 137 -15.09 4.50 17.03
C GLU A 137 -14.07 4.67 18.15
N SER A 138 -14.54 4.83 19.40
CA SER A 138 -13.65 4.99 20.53
C SER A 138 -12.88 3.69 20.81
N PRO A 139 -11.57 3.76 21.11
CA PRO A 139 -10.83 2.58 21.54
C PRO A 139 -11.36 2.08 22.88
N ILE A 140 -11.42 0.76 23.05
CA ILE A 140 -11.89 0.11 24.29
C ILE A 140 -11.01 0.55 25.48
N GLY A 141 -9.70 0.62 25.27
CA GLY A 141 -8.72 1.04 26.27
C GLY A 141 -8.75 0.14 27.51
N PRO A 142 -8.65 0.69 28.74
CA PRO A 142 -8.55 -0.12 29.95
C PRO A 142 -9.88 -0.76 30.42
N ARG A 143 -11.00 -0.54 29.70
CA ARG A 143 -12.34 -0.96 30.10
C ARG A 143 -12.56 -2.45 29.79
N GLY A 144 -13.41 -3.13 30.58
CA GLY A 144 -13.66 -4.57 30.37
C GLY A 144 -12.50 -5.50 30.72
N LYS A 145 -11.47 -5.04 31.44
CA LYS A 145 -10.30 -5.87 31.82
C LYS A 145 -10.65 -7.00 32.79
N THR A 146 -11.66 -6.81 33.64
CA THR A 146 -12.13 -7.82 34.60
C THR A 146 -13.65 -7.95 34.56
N LYS A 147 -14.18 -9.03 35.18
CA LYS A 147 -15.62 -9.22 35.36
C LYS A 147 -16.29 -8.03 36.07
N GLN A 148 -15.61 -7.40 37.04
CA GLN A 148 -16.13 -6.28 37.79
C GLN A 148 -16.21 -4.99 36.96
N THR A 149 -15.34 -4.87 35.96
CA THR A 149 -15.29 -3.72 35.04
C THR A 149 -15.93 -4.06 33.69
N ALA A 150 -16.80 -5.08 33.64
CA ALA A 150 -17.42 -5.52 32.40
C ALA A 150 -18.20 -4.38 31.76
N VAL A 151 -18.01 -4.20 30.46
CA VAL A 151 -18.71 -3.19 29.67
C VAL A 151 -20.16 -3.64 29.45
N ILE A 152 -21.10 -2.72 29.34
CA ILE A 152 -22.51 -3.06 29.18
C ILE A 152 -22.87 -3.01 27.71
N VAL A 153 -23.44 -4.08 27.18
CA VAL A 153 -23.95 -4.14 25.82
C VAL A 153 -25.45 -4.34 25.88
N VAL A 154 -26.20 -3.41 25.30
CA VAL A 154 -27.64 -3.38 25.35
C VAL A 154 -28.21 -4.03 24.09
N VAL A 155 -29.11 -4.99 24.28
CA VAL A 155 -29.83 -5.70 23.23
C VAL A 155 -31.19 -5.01 23.02
N PRO A 156 -31.55 -4.65 21.77
CA PRO A 156 -32.79 -3.97 21.47
C PRO A 156 -34.02 -4.83 21.82
N LYS A 157 -35.13 -4.16 22.14
CA LYS A 157 -36.38 -4.81 22.55
C LYS A 157 -36.88 -5.77 21.47
N ARG A 158 -37.16 -7.02 21.84
CA ARG A 158 -37.82 -8.00 20.98
C ARG A 158 -39.24 -7.51 20.65
N THR A 159 -39.45 -6.94 19.48
CA THR A 159 -40.80 -6.63 19.00
C THR A 159 -41.55 -7.94 18.85
N LYS A 160 -42.60 -8.15 19.67
CA LYS A 160 -43.51 -9.29 19.52
C LYS A 160 -43.98 -9.32 18.06
N ARG A 161 -43.74 -10.44 17.38
CA ARG A 161 -44.50 -10.74 16.16
C ARG A 161 -45.99 -10.66 16.52
N PRO A 162 -46.83 -9.99 15.70
CA PRO A 162 -48.26 -10.17 15.80
C PRO A 162 -48.60 -11.66 15.68
N PRO A 163 -49.70 -12.14 16.30
CA PRO A 163 -50.24 -13.46 16.03
C PRO A 163 -50.38 -13.68 14.52
N GLU A 164 -50.12 -14.91 14.07
CA GLU A 164 -50.00 -15.30 12.65
C GLU A 164 -51.30 -15.25 11.84
N ASP A 165 -52.35 -14.62 12.35
CA ASP A 165 -53.60 -14.41 11.63
C ASP A 165 -53.84 -12.90 11.52
N ASP A 166 -53.88 -12.41 10.27
CA ASP A 166 -53.96 -11.00 9.83
C ASP A 166 -52.65 -10.19 9.79
N VAL A 167 -51.58 -10.79 9.25
CA VAL A 167 -50.40 -10.03 8.82
C VAL A 167 -50.58 -9.59 7.37
N ASP A 168 -50.81 -8.28 7.21
CA ASP A 168 -50.79 -7.52 5.97
C ASP A 168 -49.66 -8.02 5.03
N GLU A 169 -49.97 -8.34 3.77
CA GLU A 169 -49.02 -8.88 2.77
C GLU A 169 -47.74 -8.02 2.62
N ALA A 170 -47.79 -6.74 3.05
CA ALA A 170 -46.65 -5.84 3.14
C ALA A 170 -45.51 -6.34 4.07
N ALA A 171 -45.78 -7.12 5.13
CA ALA A 171 -44.76 -7.55 6.09
C ALA A 171 -43.94 -8.78 5.64
N LYS A 172 -44.26 -9.41 4.49
CA LYS A 172 -43.48 -10.51 3.90
C LYS A 172 -42.33 -10.03 3.01
N ARG A 173 -42.30 -8.74 2.65
CA ARG A 173 -41.35 -8.18 1.69
C ARG A 173 -40.07 -7.72 2.38
N GLN A 174 -38.91 -8.00 1.78
CA GLN A 174 -37.62 -7.55 2.31
C GLN A 174 -37.35 -6.12 1.85
N LYS A 175 -36.96 -5.21 2.75
CA LYS A 175 -36.55 -3.84 2.38
C LYS A 175 -35.27 -3.90 1.54
N VAL A 176 -35.26 -3.25 0.38
CA VAL A 176 -34.13 -3.19 -0.57
C VAL A 176 -33.80 -1.75 -1.01
N GLY A 177 -34.58 -0.81 -0.49
CA GLY A 177 -34.33 0.63 -0.54
C GLY A 177 -32.96 1.06 -0.05
N MET A 178 -32.67 2.33 -0.27
CA MET A 178 -31.60 2.99 0.47
C MET A 178 -31.96 3.09 1.95
N ASP A 179 -30.93 3.11 2.78
CA ASP A 179 -31.10 3.29 4.22
C ASP A 179 -31.25 4.78 4.53
N GLU A 180 -32.49 5.21 4.73
CA GLU A 180 -32.87 6.60 5.02
C GLU A 180 -32.12 7.20 6.21
N GLU A 181 -31.83 6.40 7.24
CA GLU A 181 -31.14 6.86 8.45
C GLU A 181 -29.67 7.20 8.18
N ASN A 182 -29.10 6.62 7.13
CA ASN A 182 -27.68 6.73 6.79
C ASN A 182 -27.42 7.52 5.49
N LEU A 183 -28.45 8.13 4.89
CA LEU A 183 -28.34 8.89 3.64
C LEU A 183 -27.33 10.05 3.71
N ALA A 184 -27.18 10.68 4.88
CA ALA A 184 -26.23 11.77 5.08
C ALA A 184 -24.78 11.37 4.75
N PHE A 185 -24.41 10.08 4.84
CA PHE A 185 -23.08 9.62 4.45
C PHE A 185 -22.85 9.54 2.93
N ALA A 186 -23.92 9.55 2.14
CA ALA A 186 -23.87 9.56 0.68
C ALA A 186 -23.84 10.99 0.10
N GLU A 187 -24.30 12.00 0.84
CA GLU A 187 -24.40 13.38 0.38
C GLU A 187 -23.06 13.97 -0.13
N PRO A 188 -21.91 13.79 0.53
CA PRO A 188 -20.63 14.32 0.02
C PRO A 188 -20.24 13.73 -1.35
N TYR A 189 -20.56 12.45 -1.56
CA TYR A 189 -20.32 11.77 -2.83
C TYR A 189 -21.27 12.25 -3.93
N GLN A 190 -22.54 12.50 -3.60
CA GLN A 190 -23.53 13.06 -4.52
C GLN A 190 -23.18 14.50 -4.93
N ALA A 191 -22.79 15.34 -3.97
CA ALA A 191 -22.36 16.71 -4.24
C ALA A 191 -21.12 16.74 -5.17
N THR A 192 -20.17 15.83 -4.94
CA THR A 192 -18.99 15.66 -5.81
C THR A 192 -19.38 15.14 -7.18
N ALA A 193 -20.31 14.19 -7.26
CA ALA A 193 -20.80 13.65 -8.52
C ALA A 193 -21.48 14.68 -9.41
N ALA A 194 -22.25 15.62 -8.83
CA ALA A 194 -22.86 16.71 -9.58
C ALA A 194 -21.83 17.56 -10.34
N ARG A 195 -20.58 17.63 -9.86
CA ARG A 195 -19.46 18.35 -10.50
C ARG A 195 -18.67 17.50 -11.49
N LEU A 196 -18.63 16.19 -11.28
CA LEU A 196 -17.78 15.26 -12.04
C LEU A 196 -18.53 14.48 -13.13
N LYS A 197 -19.87 14.47 -13.13
CA LYS A 197 -20.70 13.62 -14.01
C LYS A 197 -20.42 13.78 -15.51
N ASP A 198 -19.93 14.94 -15.94
CA ASP A 198 -19.64 15.27 -17.34
C ASP A 198 -18.16 15.15 -17.70
N MET A 199 -17.32 14.64 -16.80
CA MET A 199 -15.90 14.39 -17.07
C MET A 199 -15.73 13.31 -18.15
N GLY A 200 -14.61 13.39 -18.88
CA GLY A 200 -14.32 12.50 -20.01
C GLY A 200 -14.28 11.03 -19.60
N GLU A 201 -13.74 10.72 -18.43
CA GLU A 201 -13.66 9.37 -17.87
C GLU A 201 -15.04 8.79 -17.55
N VAL A 202 -15.97 9.63 -17.04
CA VAL A 202 -17.34 9.21 -16.74
C VAL A 202 -18.11 8.95 -18.03
N THR A 203 -17.99 9.88 -18.99
CA THR A 203 -18.57 9.75 -20.33
C THR A 203 -18.07 8.49 -21.04
N GLU A 204 -16.79 8.13 -20.85
CA GLU A 204 -16.21 6.92 -21.41
C GLU A 204 -16.85 5.65 -20.84
N VAL A 205 -17.10 5.60 -19.53
CA VAL A 205 -17.83 4.47 -18.92
C VAL A 205 -19.22 4.34 -19.53
N VAL A 206 -19.96 5.43 -19.69
CA VAL A 206 -21.31 5.41 -20.31
C VAL A 206 -21.27 4.92 -21.76
N LYS A 207 -20.27 5.33 -22.54
CA LYS A 207 -20.06 4.81 -23.91
C LYS A 207 -19.79 3.31 -23.93
N VAL A 208 -18.99 2.81 -22.98
CA VAL A 208 -18.74 1.37 -22.86
C VAL A 208 -20.02 0.64 -22.45
N VAL A 209 -20.79 1.15 -21.48
CA VAL A 209 -22.11 0.59 -21.11
C VAL A 209 -23.03 0.51 -22.32
N SER A 210 -23.13 1.59 -23.10
CA SER A 210 -23.92 1.63 -24.33
C SER A 210 -23.48 0.56 -25.34
N THR A 211 -22.17 0.44 -25.56
CA THR A 211 -21.57 -0.56 -26.46
C THR A 211 -21.85 -1.99 -25.98
N VAL A 212 -21.80 -2.25 -24.67
CA VAL A 212 -22.10 -3.55 -24.07
C VAL A 212 -23.60 -3.85 -24.20
N GLN A 213 -24.47 -2.88 -23.93
CA GLN A 213 -25.93 -3.03 -24.03
C GLN A 213 -26.39 -3.31 -25.46
N GLN A 214 -25.76 -2.70 -26.47
CA GLN A 214 -26.05 -2.96 -27.89
C GLN A 214 -25.70 -4.39 -28.35
N ARG A 215 -24.90 -5.12 -27.57
CA ARG A 215 -24.57 -6.54 -27.84
C ARG A 215 -25.60 -7.51 -27.26
N ALA A 216 -26.76 -7.03 -26.80
CA ALA A 216 -27.88 -7.85 -26.35
C ALA A 216 -28.34 -8.79 -27.49
N GLY A 217 -27.89 -10.05 -27.46
CA GLY A 217 -28.08 -11.04 -28.53
C GLY A 217 -26.87 -11.94 -28.78
N ALA A 218 -25.68 -11.57 -28.32
CA ALA A 218 -24.51 -12.45 -28.32
C ALA A 218 -24.66 -13.57 -27.26
N GLU A 219 -24.07 -14.75 -27.52
CA GLU A 219 -24.07 -15.88 -26.55
C GLU A 219 -23.50 -15.48 -25.17
N GLN A 220 -22.58 -14.50 -25.15
CA GLN A 220 -22.00 -13.98 -23.92
C GLN A 220 -21.82 -12.45 -23.98
N ILE A 221 -22.56 -11.72 -23.13
CA ILE A 221 -22.40 -10.27 -22.97
C ILE A 221 -21.13 -9.97 -22.14
N PRO A 222 -20.17 -9.15 -22.61
CA PRO A 222 -19.00 -8.78 -21.82
C PRO A 222 -19.40 -7.94 -20.59
N PHE A 223 -18.51 -7.84 -19.61
CA PHE A 223 -18.69 -6.97 -18.44
C PHE A 223 -17.58 -5.92 -18.35
N ILE A 224 -17.78 -4.93 -17.49
CA ILE A 224 -16.88 -3.79 -17.34
C ILE A 224 -16.17 -3.92 -15.99
N VAL A 225 -14.86 -3.71 -15.97
CA VAL A 225 -14.06 -3.74 -14.74
C VAL A 225 -13.39 -2.39 -14.52
N LEU A 226 -13.71 -1.75 -13.39
CA LEU A 226 -13.00 -0.59 -12.88
C LEU A 226 -11.88 -1.09 -11.96
N GLU A 227 -10.71 -1.34 -12.54
CA GLU A 227 -9.56 -1.96 -11.85
C GLU A 227 -8.48 -0.91 -11.58
N SER A 228 -8.32 -0.53 -10.31
CA SER A 228 -7.24 0.37 -9.89
C SER A 228 -7.06 0.34 -8.37
N SER A 229 -5.95 0.93 -7.92
CA SER A 229 -5.57 0.95 -6.51
C SER A 229 -6.60 1.60 -5.59
N SER A 230 -6.47 1.32 -4.31
CA SER A 230 -7.26 1.97 -3.27
C SER A 230 -7.13 3.50 -3.35
N GLY A 231 -8.26 4.18 -3.15
CA GLY A 231 -8.32 5.65 -3.10
C GLY A 231 -8.34 6.38 -4.45
N MET A 232 -8.50 5.65 -5.55
CA MET A 232 -8.56 6.21 -6.91
C MET A 232 -9.92 6.79 -7.31
N GLY A 233 -10.96 6.66 -6.47
CA GLY A 233 -12.31 7.18 -6.76
C GLY A 233 -13.25 6.20 -7.45
N LYS A 234 -13.08 4.88 -7.26
CA LYS A 234 -13.99 3.86 -7.81
C LYS A 234 -15.43 3.99 -7.32
N THR A 235 -15.62 4.11 -6.01
CA THR A 235 -16.94 4.39 -5.42
C THR A 235 -17.50 5.72 -5.92
N GLN A 236 -16.68 6.77 -5.97
CA GLN A 236 -17.09 8.06 -6.54
C GLN A 236 -17.54 7.94 -8.01
N MET A 237 -16.94 7.05 -8.81
CA MET A 237 -17.40 6.79 -10.18
C MET A 237 -18.84 6.28 -10.21
N ALA A 238 -19.25 5.42 -9.28
CA ALA A 238 -20.64 4.97 -9.19
C ALA A 238 -21.60 6.15 -8.99
N PHE A 239 -21.26 7.07 -8.08
CA PHE A 239 -22.04 8.28 -7.84
C PHE A 239 -22.03 9.22 -9.04
N ASN A 240 -20.90 9.37 -9.73
CA ASN A 240 -20.80 10.18 -10.94
C ASN A 240 -21.77 9.66 -12.02
N LEU A 241 -21.89 8.35 -12.17
CA LEU A 241 -22.84 7.72 -13.09
C LEU A 241 -24.29 7.90 -12.60
N MET A 242 -24.57 7.73 -11.30
CA MET A 242 -25.90 7.96 -10.72
C MET A 242 -26.39 9.41 -10.86
N ALA A 243 -25.48 10.37 -10.98
CA ALA A 243 -25.82 11.79 -11.17
C ALA A 243 -26.12 12.18 -12.62
N ARG A 244 -25.98 11.25 -13.58
CA ARG A 244 -26.26 11.49 -14.99
C ARG A 244 -27.71 11.21 -15.34
N ASP A 245 -28.21 11.95 -16.33
CA ASP A 245 -29.60 11.84 -16.76
C ASP A 245 -29.80 10.76 -17.84
N ASP A 246 -28.72 10.30 -18.49
CA ASP A 246 -28.73 9.36 -19.62
C ASP A 246 -28.44 7.89 -19.24
N ILE A 247 -28.24 7.60 -17.94
CA ILE A 247 -28.00 6.24 -17.44
C ILE A 247 -28.64 6.05 -16.07
N ASP A 248 -29.38 4.95 -15.90
CA ASP A 248 -29.84 4.48 -14.59
C ASP A 248 -28.82 3.45 -14.05
N VAL A 249 -28.43 3.60 -12.79
CA VAL A 249 -27.41 2.77 -12.13
C VAL A 249 -28.00 2.08 -10.90
N PHE A 250 -28.03 0.76 -10.92
CA PHE A 250 -28.37 -0.06 -9.75
C PHE A 250 -27.11 -0.35 -8.95
N TYR A 251 -26.86 0.46 -7.92
CA TYR A 251 -25.68 0.35 -7.06
C TYR A 251 -25.88 -0.67 -5.94
N ILE A 252 -24.91 -1.57 -5.79
CA ILE A 252 -24.85 -2.62 -4.75
C ILE A 252 -23.40 -2.75 -4.27
N VAL A 253 -23.18 -2.70 -2.96
CA VAL A 253 -21.88 -2.99 -2.33
C VAL A 253 -21.80 -4.49 -2.03
N CYS A 254 -20.78 -5.18 -2.52
CA CYS A 254 -20.62 -6.64 -2.38
C CYS A 254 -19.91 -7.06 -1.07
N GLY A 255 -18.98 -6.23 -0.57
CA GLY A 255 -18.13 -6.54 0.59
C GLY A 255 -18.67 -6.12 1.97
N VAL A 256 -19.97 -6.26 2.24
CA VAL A 256 -20.65 -5.69 3.43
C VAL A 256 -20.35 -6.37 4.78
N ARG A 257 -19.65 -7.51 4.81
CA ARG A 257 -19.41 -8.30 6.04
C ARG A 257 -18.01 -8.10 6.65
N GLY A 258 -17.26 -7.09 6.21
CA GLY A 258 -15.91 -6.81 6.72
C GLY A 258 -15.90 -5.85 7.92
N VAL A 259 -14.86 -5.94 8.76
CA VAL A 259 -14.67 -5.16 10.01
C VAL A 259 -14.24 -3.69 9.75
N ASN A 260 -14.26 -3.20 8.50
CA ASN A 260 -13.75 -1.87 8.11
C ASN A 260 -14.50 -1.33 6.87
N VAL A 261 -15.82 -1.18 6.97
CA VAL A 261 -16.67 -0.73 5.86
C VAL A 261 -16.74 0.80 5.87
N GLN A 262 -16.46 1.45 4.73
CA GLN A 262 -16.55 2.92 4.62
C GLN A 262 -17.97 3.40 4.94
N ARG A 263 -18.11 4.52 5.67
CA ARG A 263 -19.41 5.06 6.11
C ARG A 263 -20.42 5.26 4.99
N VAL A 264 -19.96 5.63 3.79
CA VAL A 264 -20.81 5.79 2.58
C VAL A 264 -21.62 4.52 2.25
N TYR A 265 -21.07 3.35 2.55
CA TYR A 265 -21.74 2.07 2.27
C TYR A 265 -22.91 1.81 3.21
N ARG A 266 -23.00 2.49 4.38
CA ARG A 266 -24.15 2.36 5.31
C ARG A 266 -25.45 2.78 4.62
N ALA A 267 -25.42 3.80 3.76
CA ALA A 267 -26.59 4.23 2.97
C ALA A 267 -27.16 3.14 2.04
N PHE A 268 -26.40 2.08 1.75
CA PHE A 268 -26.79 0.97 0.88
C PHE A 268 -26.79 -0.38 1.60
N GLN A 269 -26.56 -0.40 2.92
CA GLN A 269 -26.33 -1.62 3.68
C GLN A 269 -27.52 -2.57 3.59
N THR A 270 -28.75 -2.06 3.68
CA THR A 270 -29.97 -2.88 3.59
C THR A 270 -30.01 -3.68 2.28
N ARG A 271 -29.85 -3.00 1.15
CA ARG A 271 -29.82 -3.63 -0.18
C ARG A 271 -28.67 -4.62 -0.31
N SER A 272 -27.49 -4.23 0.14
CA SER A 272 -26.28 -5.05 0.05
C SER A 272 -26.36 -6.35 0.85
N VAL A 273 -26.90 -6.30 2.07
CA VAL A 273 -27.15 -7.48 2.91
C VAL A 273 -28.19 -8.39 2.28
N VAL A 274 -29.27 -7.83 1.71
CA VAL A 274 -30.29 -8.61 1.00
C VAL A 274 -29.69 -9.31 -0.22
N PHE A 275 -28.89 -8.61 -1.02
CA PHE A 275 -28.22 -9.20 -2.18
C PHE A 275 -27.31 -10.36 -1.78
N ASP A 276 -26.45 -10.17 -0.78
CA ASP A 276 -25.54 -11.21 -0.30
C ASP A 276 -26.30 -12.44 0.24
N ASN A 277 -27.40 -12.23 0.97
CA ASN A 277 -28.27 -13.33 1.40
C ASN A 277 -28.94 -14.06 0.21
N CYS A 278 -29.34 -13.33 -0.83
CA CYS A 278 -29.88 -13.94 -2.05
C CYS A 278 -28.82 -14.82 -2.73
N VAL A 279 -27.59 -14.31 -2.88
CA VAL A 279 -26.46 -15.04 -3.47
C VAL A 279 -26.18 -16.33 -2.69
N VAL A 280 -26.11 -16.25 -1.35
CA VAL A 280 -25.86 -17.43 -0.51
C VAL A 280 -26.94 -18.49 -0.68
N GLU A 281 -28.21 -18.10 -0.72
CA GLU A 281 -29.32 -19.04 -0.87
C GLU A 281 -29.43 -19.63 -2.28
N ASP A 282 -29.31 -18.79 -3.31
CA ASP A 282 -29.51 -19.18 -4.71
C ASP A 282 -28.38 -20.04 -5.25
N THR A 283 -27.18 -19.95 -4.66
CA THR A 283 -26.01 -20.75 -5.06
C THR A 283 -25.93 -22.09 -4.33
N LYS A 284 -26.83 -22.39 -3.39
CA LYS A 284 -26.90 -23.71 -2.75
C LYS A 284 -27.19 -24.79 -3.80
N GLY A 285 -26.19 -25.61 -4.08
CA GLY A 285 -26.29 -26.69 -5.07
C GLY A 285 -25.98 -26.28 -6.51
N MET A 286 -25.63 -25.01 -6.77
CA MET A 286 -25.05 -24.63 -8.06
C MET A 286 -23.62 -25.16 -8.19
N GLN A 287 -23.25 -25.63 -9.37
CA GLN A 287 -21.94 -26.17 -9.65
C GLN A 287 -20.93 -25.12 -10.11
N SER A 288 -21.34 -24.17 -10.96
CA SER A 288 -20.40 -23.22 -11.57
C SER A 288 -20.78 -21.75 -11.47
N GLY A 289 -22.07 -21.42 -11.38
CA GLY A 289 -22.55 -20.04 -11.37
C GLY A 289 -22.43 -19.36 -12.75
N ASP A 290 -22.43 -20.14 -13.83
CA ASP A 290 -22.39 -19.63 -15.20
C ASP A 290 -23.76 -19.16 -15.70
N ILE A 291 -23.75 -18.37 -16.77
CA ILE A 291 -24.97 -17.81 -17.36
C ILE A 291 -25.97 -18.91 -17.74
N SER A 292 -25.51 -20.02 -18.32
CA SER A 292 -26.37 -21.14 -18.73
C SER A 292 -27.05 -21.84 -17.54
N GLU A 293 -26.30 -22.10 -16.46
CA GLU A 293 -26.84 -22.67 -15.22
C GLU A 293 -27.86 -21.73 -14.56
N ILE A 294 -27.57 -20.42 -14.54
CA ILE A 294 -28.50 -19.40 -14.02
C ILE A 294 -29.77 -19.31 -14.88
N GLN A 295 -29.64 -19.34 -16.21
CA GLN A 295 -30.78 -19.32 -17.12
C GLN A 295 -31.68 -20.55 -16.98
N ALA A 296 -31.09 -21.71 -16.67
CA ALA A 296 -31.81 -22.94 -16.39
C ALA A 296 -32.51 -22.93 -15.01
N ALA A 297 -32.11 -22.03 -14.11
CA ALA A 297 -32.79 -21.86 -12.82
C ALA A 297 -34.18 -21.22 -13.04
N GLY A 298 -35.24 -21.95 -12.68
CA GLY A 298 -36.61 -21.48 -12.89
C GLY A 298 -37.01 -20.32 -11.98
N VAL A 299 -36.60 -20.35 -10.71
CA VAL A 299 -37.00 -19.39 -9.68
C VAL A 299 -35.82 -19.11 -8.74
N LEU A 300 -35.46 -17.84 -8.58
CA LEU A 300 -34.36 -17.39 -7.71
C LEU A 300 -34.80 -16.23 -6.81
N ARG A 301 -34.16 -16.07 -5.65
CA ARG A 301 -34.36 -14.89 -4.78
C ARG A 301 -33.79 -13.64 -5.43
N THR A 302 -32.63 -13.77 -6.07
CA THR A 302 -31.96 -12.68 -6.79
C THR A 302 -32.80 -12.16 -7.95
N TYR A 303 -33.66 -13.00 -8.57
CA TYR A 303 -34.64 -12.52 -9.55
C TYR A 303 -35.67 -11.56 -8.92
N GLY A 304 -36.14 -11.85 -7.70
CA GLY A 304 -37.02 -10.94 -6.96
C GLY A 304 -36.35 -9.59 -6.67
N LEU A 305 -35.06 -9.62 -6.32
CA LEU A 305 -34.28 -8.39 -6.14
C LEU A 305 -34.15 -7.61 -7.45
N ILE A 306 -33.88 -8.28 -8.57
CA ILE A 306 -33.79 -7.64 -9.90
C ILE A 306 -35.12 -6.98 -10.26
N CYS A 307 -36.26 -7.64 -10.03
CA CYS A 307 -37.59 -7.05 -10.23
C CYS A 307 -37.77 -5.78 -9.39
N ALA A 308 -37.39 -5.81 -8.10
CA ALA A 308 -37.52 -4.64 -7.23
C ALA A 308 -36.64 -3.47 -7.70
N LEU A 309 -35.39 -3.75 -8.12
CA LEU A 309 -34.50 -2.73 -8.69
C LEU A 309 -35.08 -2.12 -9.97
N LEU A 310 -35.51 -2.96 -10.91
CA LEU A 310 -36.05 -2.51 -12.20
C LEU A 310 -37.35 -1.71 -12.06
N THR A 311 -38.19 -2.05 -11.09
CA THR A 311 -39.45 -1.34 -10.82
C THR A 311 -39.27 -0.09 -9.98
N GLY A 312 -38.17 0.01 -9.22
CA GLY A 312 -37.94 1.07 -8.23
C GLY A 312 -38.69 0.82 -6.91
N SER A 313 -38.96 -0.46 -6.60
CA SER A 313 -39.64 -0.84 -5.36
C SER A 313 -38.67 -0.80 -4.17
N GLU A 314 -39.10 -0.17 -3.07
CA GLU A 314 -38.39 -0.15 -1.79
C GLU A 314 -38.33 -1.53 -1.12
N THR A 315 -39.13 -2.48 -1.61
CA THR A 315 -39.23 -3.84 -1.07
C THR A 315 -39.23 -4.89 -2.17
N MET A 316 -38.75 -6.10 -1.88
CA MET A 316 -38.78 -7.23 -2.80
C MET A 316 -39.61 -8.39 -2.26
N ASP A 317 -40.26 -9.11 -3.18
CA ASP A 317 -40.81 -10.43 -2.89
C ASP A 317 -39.67 -11.45 -2.77
N LYS A 318 -39.87 -12.51 -1.97
CA LYS A 318 -38.78 -13.45 -1.61
C LYS A 318 -38.13 -14.17 -2.79
N LYS A 319 -38.87 -14.39 -3.87
CA LYS A 319 -38.46 -15.15 -5.07
C LYS A 319 -39.21 -14.62 -6.29
N ALA A 320 -38.59 -14.67 -7.46
CA ALA A 320 -39.26 -14.44 -8.73
C ALA A 320 -38.78 -15.44 -9.79
N THR A 321 -39.56 -15.57 -10.84
CA THR A 321 -39.28 -16.31 -12.06
C THR A 321 -38.49 -15.46 -13.04
N ARG A 322 -37.87 -16.11 -14.02
CA ARG A 322 -37.18 -15.41 -15.12
C ARG A 322 -38.14 -14.55 -15.96
N GLU A 323 -39.38 -14.98 -16.13
CA GLU A 323 -40.39 -14.27 -16.91
C GLU A 323 -40.83 -12.97 -16.24
N GLU A 324 -41.02 -12.99 -14.91
CA GLU A 324 -41.32 -11.77 -14.14
C GLU A 324 -40.21 -10.73 -14.26
N VAL A 325 -38.94 -11.16 -14.29
CA VAL A 325 -37.81 -10.25 -14.55
C VAL A 325 -37.87 -9.66 -15.96
N ASN A 326 -38.18 -10.46 -16.99
CA ASN A 326 -38.32 -9.97 -18.36
C ASN A 326 -39.45 -8.94 -18.50
N VAL A 327 -40.57 -9.15 -17.80
CA VAL A 327 -41.68 -8.20 -17.71
C VAL A 327 -41.20 -6.90 -17.07
N ALA A 328 -40.59 -6.97 -15.88
CA ALA A 328 -40.06 -5.80 -15.18
C ALA A 328 -39.01 -5.04 -16.01
N LEU A 329 -38.16 -5.76 -16.76
CA LEU A 329 -37.16 -5.17 -17.65
C LEU A 329 -37.80 -4.44 -18.84
N SER A 330 -38.86 -5.01 -19.40
CA SER A 330 -39.61 -4.40 -20.51
C SER A 330 -40.34 -3.13 -20.04
N GLU A 331 -40.91 -3.17 -18.84
CA GLU A 331 -41.53 -2.00 -18.21
C GLU A 331 -40.52 -0.92 -17.88
N TRP A 332 -39.34 -1.29 -17.36
CA TRP A 332 -38.23 -0.36 -17.15
C TRP A 332 -37.84 0.31 -18.47
N LYS A 333 -37.59 -0.46 -19.54
CA LYS A 333 -37.25 0.09 -20.88
C LYS A 333 -38.30 1.09 -21.38
N ARG A 334 -39.58 0.78 -21.20
CA ARG A 334 -40.68 1.68 -21.59
C ARG A 334 -40.67 2.99 -20.80
N ARG A 335 -40.33 2.97 -19.50
CA ARG A 335 -40.25 4.17 -18.65
C ARG A 335 -38.97 4.96 -18.87
N ALA A 336 -37.86 4.28 -19.07
CA ALA A 336 -36.52 4.85 -19.17
C ALA A 336 -36.26 5.54 -20.52
N GLY A 337 -36.98 5.16 -21.58
CA GLY A 337 -36.80 5.73 -22.92
C GLY A 337 -35.42 5.39 -23.49
N ASP A 338 -34.66 6.41 -23.86
CA ASP A 338 -33.32 6.25 -24.46
C ASP A 338 -32.20 6.04 -23.42
N LYS A 339 -32.52 6.06 -22.12
CA LYS A 339 -31.52 5.88 -21.07
C LYS A 339 -30.87 4.50 -21.12
N HIS A 340 -29.59 4.46 -20.77
CA HIS A 340 -28.85 3.22 -20.54
C HIS A 340 -29.16 2.62 -19.17
N CYS A 341 -28.99 1.31 -19.02
CA CYS A 341 -29.10 0.62 -17.74
C CYS A 341 -27.74 0.06 -17.35
N SER A 342 -27.36 0.15 -16.07
CA SER A 342 -26.22 -0.60 -15.56
C SER A 342 -26.42 -1.09 -14.14
N VAL A 343 -25.79 -2.21 -13.81
CA VAL A 343 -25.66 -2.69 -12.44
C VAL A 343 -24.22 -2.44 -12.01
N PHE A 344 -24.04 -1.72 -10.92
CA PHE A 344 -22.73 -1.39 -10.36
C PHE A 344 -22.51 -2.21 -9.09
N LEU A 345 -21.56 -3.14 -9.15
CA LEU A 345 -21.13 -3.98 -8.05
C LEU A 345 -19.83 -3.43 -7.48
N ASP A 346 -19.93 -2.72 -6.35
CA ASP A 346 -18.80 -2.07 -5.68
C ASP A 346 -18.14 -2.97 -4.63
N GLU A 347 -16.87 -2.72 -4.35
CA GLU A 347 -16.03 -3.53 -3.47
C GLU A 347 -16.15 -5.02 -3.79
N PHE A 348 -15.92 -5.37 -5.06
CA PHE A 348 -16.05 -6.76 -5.50
C PHE A 348 -15.04 -7.64 -4.76
N PRO A 349 -15.47 -8.76 -4.14
CA PRO A 349 -14.62 -9.49 -3.21
C PRO A 349 -13.41 -10.13 -3.91
N LYS A 350 -12.35 -10.31 -3.13
CA LYS A 350 -11.20 -11.15 -3.52
C LYS A 350 -11.63 -12.61 -3.67
N GLU A 351 -10.91 -13.32 -4.51
CA GLU A 351 -11.15 -14.74 -4.73
C GLU A 351 -10.93 -15.53 -3.44
N GLU A 352 -11.97 -16.25 -3.04
CA GLU A 352 -11.91 -17.26 -1.98
C GLU A 352 -12.33 -18.59 -2.63
N PRO A 353 -11.50 -19.65 -2.56
CA PRO A 353 -11.81 -20.92 -3.22
C PRO A 353 -13.20 -21.49 -2.85
N SER A 354 -13.65 -21.27 -1.62
CA SER A 354 -14.97 -21.69 -1.12
C SER A 354 -16.14 -20.88 -1.69
N ARG A 355 -15.89 -19.68 -2.22
CA ARG A 355 -16.92 -18.74 -2.73
C ARG A 355 -16.87 -18.53 -4.24
N ILE A 356 -16.03 -19.26 -4.98
CA ILE A 356 -15.84 -19.03 -6.43
C ILE A 356 -17.17 -19.07 -7.21
N THR A 357 -18.06 -20.01 -6.89
CA THR A 357 -19.40 -20.12 -7.49
C THR A 357 -20.27 -18.90 -7.16
N GLN A 358 -20.19 -18.39 -5.93
CA GLN A 358 -20.91 -17.18 -5.52
C GLN A 358 -20.41 -15.95 -6.27
N LEU A 359 -19.09 -15.77 -6.41
CA LEU A 359 -18.52 -14.63 -7.13
C LEU A 359 -18.88 -14.67 -8.62
N ARG A 360 -18.83 -15.87 -9.25
CA ARG A 360 -19.30 -16.07 -10.62
C ARG A 360 -20.78 -15.75 -10.75
N PHE A 361 -21.61 -16.23 -9.83
CA PHE A 361 -23.05 -15.95 -9.79
C PHE A 361 -23.34 -14.44 -9.67
N MET A 362 -22.69 -13.73 -8.74
CA MET A 362 -22.84 -12.28 -8.55
C MET A 362 -22.58 -11.51 -9.84
N ARG A 363 -21.50 -11.87 -10.56
CA ARG A 363 -21.17 -11.28 -11.86
C ARG A 363 -22.20 -11.66 -12.94
N ASN A 364 -22.64 -12.92 -12.97
CA ASN A 364 -23.36 -13.49 -14.10
C ASN A 364 -24.89 -13.35 -14.02
N VAL A 365 -25.47 -13.18 -12.84
CA VAL A 365 -26.94 -13.19 -12.67
C VAL A 365 -27.62 -12.05 -13.44
N PHE A 366 -27.08 -10.84 -13.38
CA PHE A 366 -27.57 -9.70 -14.16
C PHE A 366 -27.22 -9.84 -15.65
N ARG A 367 -26.00 -10.32 -15.97
CA ARG A 367 -25.58 -10.60 -17.36
C ARG A 367 -26.49 -11.59 -18.05
N SER A 368 -27.08 -12.53 -17.31
CA SER A 368 -28.03 -13.50 -17.85
C SER A 368 -29.27 -12.84 -18.49
N PHE A 369 -29.60 -11.61 -18.09
CA PHE A 369 -30.68 -10.78 -18.66
C PHE A 369 -30.17 -9.70 -19.62
N CYS A 370 -28.92 -9.82 -20.10
CA CYS A 370 -28.26 -8.82 -20.93
C CYS A 370 -28.16 -7.42 -20.28
N LEU A 371 -28.16 -7.35 -18.95
CA LEU A 371 -27.87 -6.10 -18.23
C LEU A 371 -26.36 -5.86 -18.18
N PRO A 372 -25.86 -4.68 -18.59
CA PRO A 372 -24.46 -4.31 -18.41
C PRO A 372 -24.07 -4.30 -16.92
N VAL A 373 -22.97 -4.98 -16.59
CA VAL A 373 -22.45 -5.06 -15.22
C VAL A 373 -21.09 -4.36 -15.15
N ILE A 374 -20.96 -3.46 -14.17
CA ILE A 374 -19.72 -2.78 -13.81
C ILE A 374 -19.24 -3.36 -12.47
N LEU A 375 -18.02 -3.88 -12.44
CA LEU A 375 -17.37 -4.41 -11.24
C LEU A 375 -16.26 -3.44 -10.82
N SER A 376 -16.32 -2.93 -9.60
CA SER A 376 -15.21 -2.17 -8.99
C SER A 376 -14.37 -3.11 -8.13
N SER A 377 -13.06 -3.17 -8.41
CA SER A 377 -12.15 -4.06 -7.70
C SER A 377 -10.80 -3.39 -7.44
N THR A 378 -10.17 -3.79 -6.35
CA THR A 378 -8.77 -3.47 -6.01
C THR A 378 -7.81 -4.63 -6.34
N ASN A 379 -8.29 -5.68 -7.01
CA ASN A 379 -7.53 -6.89 -7.31
C ASN A 379 -7.98 -7.53 -8.64
N GLY A 380 -7.22 -8.53 -9.12
CA GLY A 380 -7.50 -9.21 -10.38
C GLY A 380 -8.73 -10.14 -10.40
N THR A 381 -9.35 -10.45 -9.27
CA THR A 381 -10.42 -11.46 -9.18
C THR A 381 -11.58 -11.16 -10.13
N ALA A 382 -12.04 -9.91 -10.19
CA ALA A 382 -13.20 -9.55 -11.02
C ALA A 382 -13.02 -9.93 -12.50
N ARG A 383 -11.79 -9.79 -13.06
CA ARG A 383 -11.47 -10.18 -14.43
C ARG A 383 -11.08 -11.65 -14.58
N ASP A 384 -10.58 -12.31 -13.53
CA ASP A 384 -9.98 -13.66 -13.64
C ASP A 384 -10.90 -14.83 -13.29
N LEU A 385 -12.17 -14.57 -12.95
CA LEU A 385 -13.19 -15.59 -12.68
C LEU A 385 -13.64 -16.37 -13.93
N ILE A 386 -12.70 -17.03 -14.62
CA ILE A 386 -12.90 -17.90 -15.80
C ILE A 386 -13.29 -19.30 -15.31
N ASN A 387 -14.26 -19.94 -15.97
CA ASN A 387 -14.59 -21.34 -15.72
C ASN A 387 -13.89 -22.26 -16.74
N TYR A 388 -12.82 -22.93 -16.29
CA TYR A 388 -12.03 -23.83 -17.12
C TYR A 388 -12.79 -25.15 -17.36
N GLY A 389 -13.47 -25.27 -18.50
CA GLY A 389 -14.09 -26.54 -18.92
C GLY A 389 -15.23 -26.44 -19.93
N GLN A 390 -15.88 -25.27 -20.07
CA GLN A 390 -17.12 -25.14 -20.84
C GLN A 390 -16.93 -24.66 -22.29
N HIS A 391 -15.83 -23.97 -22.62
CA HIS A 391 -15.63 -23.38 -23.97
C HIS A 391 -15.13 -24.36 -25.05
N SER A 392 -15.34 -25.67 -24.87
CA SER A 392 -14.63 -26.69 -25.67
C SER A 392 -15.31 -27.07 -26.99
N ARG A 393 -16.47 -26.51 -27.37
CA ARG A 393 -17.18 -26.94 -28.59
C ARG A 393 -17.99 -25.80 -29.22
N GLY A 394 -17.45 -25.07 -30.20
CA GLY A 394 -18.29 -24.31 -31.14
C GLY A 394 -17.68 -23.08 -31.80
N GLU A 395 -16.88 -22.27 -31.11
CA GLU A 395 -16.39 -20.99 -31.65
C GLU A 395 -14.95 -21.11 -32.16
N GLU A 396 -14.69 -20.71 -33.41
CA GLU A 396 -13.33 -20.67 -34.00
C GLU A 396 -12.52 -19.41 -33.57
N GLY A 397 -13.13 -18.47 -32.84
CA GLY A 397 -12.55 -17.16 -32.50
C GLY A 397 -12.45 -16.86 -31.00
N LYS A 398 -11.70 -15.80 -30.65
CA LYS A 398 -11.63 -15.27 -29.27
C LYS A 398 -12.89 -14.48 -28.94
N THR A 399 -13.50 -14.77 -27.79
CA THR A 399 -14.73 -14.12 -27.33
C THR A 399 -14.38 -12.99 -26.36
N LEU A 400 -14.96 -11.80 -26.58
CA LEU A 400 -14.71 -10.66 -25.70
C LEU A 400 -15.24 -10.97 -24.30
N TRP A 401 -14.33 -10.92 -23.33
CA TRP A 401 -14.62 -11.28 -21.96
C TRP A 401 -15.01 -10.06 -21.13
N CYS A 402 -14.13 -9.06 -21.10
CA CYS A 402 -14.38 -7.82 -20.36
C CYS A 402 -13.65 -6.62 -20.96
N VAL A 403 -14.12 -5.44 -20.56
CA VAL A 403 -13.46 -4.16 -20.83
C VAL A 403 -12.91 -3.63 -19.51
N VAL A 404 -11.60 -3.34 -19.46
CA VAL A 404 -10.92 -2.83 -18.28
C VAL A 404 -10.70 -1.32 -18.41
N LEU A 405 -11.09 -0.58 -17.38
CA LEU A 405 -10.98 0.88 -17.28
C LEU A 405 -10.13 1.25 -16.05
N PRO A 406 -8.85 1.60 -16.25
CA PRO A 406 -7.93 1.89 -15.14
C PRO A 406 -7.93 3.36 -14.68
N THR A 407 -8.62 4.25 -15.40
CA THR A 407 -8.59 5.71 -15.20
C THR A 407 -9.87 6.26 -14.59
N PHE A 408 -9.72 7.28 -13.75
CA PHE A 408 -10.79 7.90 -12.97
C PHE A 408 -10.64 9.42 -13.02
N PRO A 409 -11.73 10.19 -12.84
CA PRO A 409 -11.66 11.64 -12.73
C PRO A 409 -10.66 12.08 -11.66
N SER A 410 -9.93 13.14 -11.95
CA SER A 410 -9.06 13.78 -10.97
C SER A 410 -9.86 14.38 -9.82
N PHE A 411 -9.19 14.57 -8.68
CA PHE A 411 -9.79 15.22 -7.52
C PHE A 411 -10.20 16.66 -7.84
N ARG A 412 -11.42 17.04 -7.46
CA ARG A 412 -11.93 18.41 -7.58
C ARG A 412 -12.70 18.80 -6.34
N ASP A 413 -12.27 19.88 -5.72
CA ASP A 413 -12.92 20.44 -4.54
C ASP A 413 -12.88 21.97 -4.58
N PRO A 414 -14.02 22.67 -4.47
CA PRO A 414 -14.07 24.14 -4.46
C PRO A 414 -13.24 24.77 -3.34
N PHE A 415 -13.01 24.03 -2.24
CA PHE A 415 -12.18 24.51 -1.14
C PHE A 415 -10.76 24.85 -1.60
N LEU A 416 -10.24 24.16 -2.62
CA LEU A 416 -8.90 24.39 -3.15
C LEU A 416 -8.72 25.79 -3.73
N ASP A 417 -9.80 26.46 -4.14
CA ASP A 417 -9.72 27.83 -4.67
C ASP A 417 -9.40 28.87 -3.59
N ARG A 418 -9.55 28.50 -2.31
CA ARG A 418 -9.30 29.36 -1.14
C ARG A 418 -7.89 29.25 -0.58
N ILE A 419 -7.12 28.24 -0.99
CA ILE A 419 -5.77 27.99 -0.44
C ILE A 419 -4.68 28.45 -1.41
N ARG A 420 -3.47 28.66 -0.86
CA ARG A 420 -2.27 29.09 -1.59
C ARG A 420 -1.95 28.20 -2.81
N PRO A 421 -1.43 28.76 -3.92
CA PRO A 421 -1.31 28.06 -5.20
C PRO A 421 -0.42 26.80 -5.18
N ASP A 422 0.70 26.85 -4.47
CA ASP A 422 1.63 25.72 -4.31
C ASP A 422 0.95 24.53 -3.60
N LEU A 423 0.28 24.77 -2.47
CA LEU A 423 -0.48 23.74 -1.76
C LEU A 423 -1.65 23.21 -2.58
N ARG A 424 -2.37 24.11 -3.28
CA ARG A 424 -3.42 23.73 -4.25
C ARG A 424 -2.88 22.77 -5.28
N SER A 425 -1.76 23.09 -5.94
CA SER A 425 -1.18 22.24 -6.97
C SER A 425 -0.78 20.87 -6.41
N ILE A 426 -0.19 20.80 -5.22
CA ILE A 426 0.16 19.53 -4.56
C ILE A 426 -1.08 18.66 -4.33
N ILE A 427 -2.17 19.23 -3.83
CA ILE A 427 -3.40 18.50 -3.53
C ILE A 427 -4.13 18.07 -4.82
N GLN A 428 -4.19 18.94 -5.85
CA GLN A 428 -4.84 18.63 -7.13
C GLN A 428 -4.14 17.52 -7.91
N HIS A 429 -2.81 17.44 -7.81
CA HIS A 429 -1.99 16.42 -8.48
C HIS A 429 -1.82 15.15 -7.63
N SER A 430 -2.77 14.89 -6.73
CA SER A 430 -2.78 13.71 -5.85
C SER A 430 -4.03 12.86 -6.08
N ARG A 431 -3.94 11.56 -5.79
CA ARG A 431 -5.13 10.69 -5.88
C ARG A 431 -6.24 11.16 -4.92
N PRO A 432 -7.52 10.93 -5.25
CA PRO A 432 -8.66 11.45 -4.47
C PRO A 432 -8.61 11.18 -2.96
N LEU A 433 -8.23 9.97 -2.53
CA LEU A 433 -8.13 9.65 -1.09
C LEU A 433 -7.11 10.53 -0.36
N PHE A 434 -5.94 10.74 -0.95
CA PHE A 434 -4.87 11.53 -0.34
C PHE A 434 -5.25 13.01 -0.36
N ALA A 435 -5.80 13.45 -1.48
CA ALA A 435 -6.24 14.82 -1.65
C ALA A 435 -7.37 15.19 -0.66
N ARG A 436 -8.39 14.34 -0.49
CA ARG A 436 -9.47 14.57 0.49
C ARG A 436 -8.95 14.63 1.92
N LYS A 437 -8.07 13.70 2.32
CA LYS A 437 -7.42 13.74 3.64
C LYS A 437 -6.57 14.99 3.84
N ALA A 438 -5.90 15.47 2.80
CA ALA A 438 -5.18 16.74 2.86
C ALA A 438 -6.14 17.92 3.04
N VAL A 439 -7.25 17.97 2.31
CA VAL A 439 -8.26 19.01 2.51
C VAL A 439 -8.84 18.95 3.92
N ASP A 440 -9.19 17.77 4.45
CA ASP A 440 -9.68 17.62 5.83
C ASP A 440 -8.68 18.19 6.85
N PHE A 441 -7.38 17.92 6.65
CA PHE A 441 -6.32 18.45 7.51
C PHE A 441 -6.20 19.97 7.41
N VAL A 442 -6.32 20.51 6.20
CA VAL A 442 -6.27 21.95 5.95
C VAL A 442 -7.45 22.65 6.61
N GLU A 443 -8.67 22.15 6.42
CA GLU A 443 -9.89 22.68 7.04
C GLU A 443 -9.81 22.64 8.57
N GLU A 444 -9.34 21.53 9.14
CA GLU A 444 -9.13 21.41 10.59
C GLU A 444 -8.11 22.44 11.10
N THR A 445 -7.04 22.68 10.34
CA THR A 445 -6.01 23.64 10.74
C THR A 445 -6.49 25.08 10.61
N GLU A 446 -7.25 25.43 9.56
CA GLU A 446 -7.89 26.75 9.38
C GLU A 446 -8.81 27.12 10.54
N SER A 447 -9.55 26.15 11.07
CA SER A 447 -10.39 26.38 12.24
C SER A 447 -9.63 26.76 13.52
N LYS A 448 -8.33 26.42 13.59
CA LYS A 448 -7.47 26.63 14.77
C LYS A 448 -6.47 27.78 14.57
N GLU A 449 -5.98 27.97 13.35
CA GLU A 449 -4.88 28.87 12.99
C GLU A 449 -5.27 29.67 11.72
N SER A 450 -6.02 30.76 11.89
CA SER A 450 -6.59 31.54 10.77
C SER A 450 -5.55 32.12 9.78
N THR A 451 -4.27 32.24 10.17
CA THR A 451 -3.18 32.79 9.33
C THR A 451 -2.26 31.72 8.75
N ALA A 452 -2.55 30.42 8.95
CA ALA A 452 -1.69 29.32 8.48
C ALA A 452 -1.57 29.23 6.95
N PHE A 453 -2.44 29.93 6.20
CA PHE A 453 -2.55 29.85 4.75
C PHE A 453 -2.08 31.11 4.01
N ASP A 454 -1.59 32.11 4.74
CA ASP A 454 -0.96 33.29 4.15
C ASP A 454 0.33 32.89 3.41
N GLU A 455 0.70 33.59 2.33
CA GLU A 455 1.92 33.25 1.57
C GLU A 455 3.23 33.40 2.38
N THR A 456 3.14 34.12 3.50
CA THR A 456 4.21 34.31 4.49
C THR A 456 4.30 33.19 5.53
N SER A 457 3.34 32.27 5.56
CA SER A 457 3.33 31.16 6.52
C SER A 457 4.41 30.12 6.21
N ASP A 458 4.86 29.41 7.26
CA ASP A 458 5.84 28.33 7.16
C ASP A 458 5.24 27.10 6.46
N LEU A 459 5.39 27.09 5.13
CA LEU A 459 4.95 25.96 4.30
C LEU A 459 5.69 24.68 4.65
N VAL A 460 6.97 24.75 5.01
CA VAL A 460 7.79 23.57 5.31
C VAL A 460 7.25 22.86 6.53
N GLY A 461 7.10 23.58 7.65
CA GLY A 461 6.53 23.02 8.88
C GLY A 461 5.09 22.56 8.71
N PHE A 462 4.28 23.26 7.89
CA PHE A 462 2.91 22.83 7.57
C PHE A 462 2.90 21.51 6.81
N MET A 463 3.68 21.41 5.73
CA MET A 463 3.79 20.20 4.90
C MET A 463 4.31 19.01 5.71
N ASP A 464 5.30 19.22 6.60
CA ASP A 464 5.81 18.17 7.49
C ASP A 464 4.67 17.61 8.39
N ARG A 465 3.85 18.48 9.01
CA ARG A 465 2.69 18.05 9.83
C ARG A 465 1.67 17.28 9.02
N MET A 466 1.32 17.81 7.84
CA MET A 466 0.32 17.19 6.96
C MET A 466 0.78 15.82 6.48
N ALA A 467 1.98 15.73 5.90
CA ALA A 467 2.56 14.47 5.42
C ALA A 467 2.68 13.44 6.55
N ALA A 468 3.09 13.87 7.75
CA ALA A 468 3.17 12.99 8.91
C ALA A 468 1.78 12.42 9.30
N LYS A 469 0.73 13.27 9.37
CA LYS A 469 -0.63 12.81 9.68
C LYS A 469 -1.17 11.86 8.60
N LEU A 470 -1.12 12.28 7.34
CA LEU A 470 -1.58 11.48 6.20
C LEU A 470 -0.88 10.14 6.15
N GLY A 471 0.46 10.12 6.22
CA GLY A 471 1.23 8.90 6.18
C GLY A 471 0.89 7.93 7.30
N ARG A 472 0.50 8.41 8.50
CA ARG A 472 0.10 7.53 9.63
C ARG A 472 -1.26 6.89 9.35
N GLU A 473 -2.24 7.70 8.99
CA GLU A 473 -3.59 7.23 8.73
C GLU A 473 -3.61 6.23 7.56
N LEU A 474 -2.91 6.54 6.46
CA LEU A 474 -2.90 5.73 5.26
C LEU A 474 -2.14 4.40 5.42
N ALA A 475 -1.08 4.38 6.22
CA ALA A 475 -0.39 3.13 6.57
C ALA A 475 -1.26 2.25 7.48
N ARG A 476 -1.95 2.85 8.47
CA ARG A 476 -2.90 2.14 9.35
C ARG A 476 -4.04 1.51 8.55
N THR A 477 -4.61 2.22 7.57
CA THR A 477 -5.65 1.66 6.69
C THR A 477 -5.18 0.43 5.91
N LYS A 478 -3.87 0.29 5.66
CA LYS A 478 -3.28 -0.86 4.98
C LYS A 478 -2.81 -1.97 5.94
N GLY A 479 -2.88 -1.75 7.25
CA GLY A 479 -2.59 -2.74 8.28
C GLY A 479 -1.11 -3.14 8.39
N ASN A 480 -0.19 -2.36 7.83
CA ASN A 480 1.25 -2.64 7.76
C ASN A 480 1.59 -4.07 7.28
N THR A 481 0.80 -4.62 6.34
CA THR A 481 1.05 -6.00 5.87
C THR A 481 2.37 -6.09 5.09
N PRO A 482 2.97 -7.28 4.98
CA PRO A 482 4.17 -7.45 4.17
C PRO A 482 4.06 -6.94 2.74
N GLU A 483 2.90 -7.07 2.09
CA GLU A 483 2.68 -6.54 0.75
C GLU A 483 2.62 -5.01 0.72
N PHE A 484 2.13 -4.37 1.79
CA PHE A 484 2.21 -2.92 1.95
C PHE A 484 3.65 -2.46 2.10
N ARG A 485 4.44 -3.11 2.97
CA ARG A 485 5.88 -2.84 3.15
C ARG A 485 6.65 -3.03 1.85
N CYS A 486 6.29 -4.07 1.08
CA CYS A 486 6.81 -4.31 -0.27
C CYS A 486 6.46 -3.19 -1.25
N GLY A 487 5.21 -2.73 -1.22
CA GLY A 487 4.78 -1.54 -1.94
C GLY A 487 5.58 -0.30 -1.58
N GLN A 488 5.85 -0.05 -0.28
CA GLN A 488 6.66 1.07 0.16
C GLN A 488 8.10 0.97 -0.37
N LEU A 489 8.77 -0.16 -0.24
CA LEU A 489 10.13 -0.32 -0.78
C LEU A 489 10.19 -0.07 -2.29
N ARG A 490 9.18 -0.54 -3.03
CA ARG A 490 9.06 -0.30 -4.47
C ARG A 490 8.79 1.17 -4.81
N LEU A 491 8.04 1.89 -3.96
CA LEU A 491 7.83 3.34 -4.08
C LEU A 491 9.17 4.10 -3.96
N PHE A 492 10.01 3.73 -2.99
CA PHE A 492 11.33 4.32 -2.78
C PHE A 492 12.30 4.10 -3.94
N LEU A 493 12.16 2.98 -4.65
CA LEU A 493 13.02 2.63 -5.78
C LEU A 493 12.45 3.04 -7.14
N ALA A 494 11.21 3.55 -7.19
CA ALA A 494 10.44 3.73 -8.42
C ALA A 494 10.44 2.49 -9.33
N ALA A 495 10.34 1.30 -8.74
CA ALA A 495 10.46 0.04 -9.46
C ALA A 495 9.13 -0.38 -10.12
N ASN A 496 9.20 -0.82 -11.38
CA ASN A 496 8.10 -1.49 -12.09
C ASN A 496 8.15 -3.01 -11.86
N TYR A 497 7.00 -3.69 -11.87
CA TYR A 497 7.01 -5.15 -11.70
C TYR A 497 5.79 -5.85 -12.33
N VAL A 498 6.03 -7.11 -12.68
CA VAL A 498 5.06 -8.06 -13.21
C VAL A 498 4.67 -8.96 -12.04
N TYR A 499 3.39 -9.01 -11.68
CA TYR A 499 2.91 -10.05 -10.78
C TYR A 499 2.93 -11.38 -11.55
N TYR A 500 3.52 -12.42 -10.96
CA TYR A 500 3.41 -13.77 -11.53
C TYR A 500 2.03 -14.38 -11.27
N ASP A 501 1.32 -13.86 -10.26
CA ASP A 501 -0.05 -14.24 -9.95
C ASP A 501 -1.05 -13.49 -10.85
N SER A 502 -1.93 -14.26 -11.48
CA SER A 502 -3.19 -13.84 -12.10
C SER A 502 -3.88 -12.69 -11.32
N ASN A 503 -3.91 -12.79 -9.99
CA ASN A 503 -4.72 -11.95 -9.11
C ASN A 503 -4.07 -10.65 -8.61
N ALA A 504 -2.94 -10.21 -9.19
CA ALA A 504 -2.19 -8.97 -8.89
C ALA A 504 -2.77 -8.08 -7.76
N LEU A 505 -2.12 -8.10 -6.59
CA LEU A 505 -2.62 -7.48 -5.35
C LEU A 505 -2.47 -5.94 -5.32
N ILE A 506 -3.14 -5.27 -6.24
CA ILE A 506 -3.24 -3.81 -6.34
C ILE A 506 -3.83 -3.18 -5.05
N ASP A 507 -4.58 -3.95 -4.27
CA ASP A 507 -5.23 -3.54 -3.03
C ASP A 507 -4.25 -3.32 -1.88
N LYS A 508 -3.25 -4.18 -1.73
CA LYS A 508 -2.40 -4.15 -0.53
C LYS A 508 -1.33 -3.05 -0.61
N HIS A 509 -1.19 -2.41 -1.76
CA HIS A 509 -0.32 -1.26 -1.97
C HIS A 509 -1.03 -0.18 -2.80
N TYR A 510 -0.28 0.84 -3.24
CA TYR A 510 -0.82 1.99 -3.98
C TYR A 510 -0.38 2.04 -5.46
N ALA A 511 0.34 1.03 -5.97
CA ALA A 511 0.66 0.93 -7.39
C ALA A 511 -0.60 0.71 -8.26
N ARG A 512 -0.56 1.17 -9.51
CA ARG A 512 -1.66 1.09 -10.50
C ARG A 512 -1.32 0.06 -11.58
N LEU A 513 -2.30 -0.32 -12.40
CA LEU A 513 -2.04 -1.06 -13.64
C LEU A 513 -1.06 -0.29 -14.54
N ARG A 514 -0.25 -1.02 -15.30
CA ARG A 514 0.68 -0.41 -16.26
C ARG A 514 -0.07 0.35 -17.35
N GLU A 515 -1.19 -0.19 -17.80
CA GLU A 515 -2.12 0.42 -18.73
C GLU A 515 -2.77 1.68 -18.12
N ASP A 516 -2.69 2.77 -18.87
CA ASP A 516 -3.22 4.09 -18.52
C ASP A 516 -4.45 4.47 -19.37
N LYS A 517 -4.96 3.52 -20.16
CA LYS A 517 -6.11 3.70 -21.05
C LYS A 517 -6.99 2.45 -21.01
N LYS A 518 -8.25 2.60 -21.45
CA LYS A 518 -9.16 1.46 -21.62
C LYS A 518 -8.56 0.39 -22.52
N PHE A 519 -8.81 -0.88 -22.20
CA PHE A 519 -8.42 -2.00 -23.04
C PHE A 519 -9.41 -3.16 -22.90
N GLU A 520 -9.40 -4.05 -23.89
CA GLU A 520 -10.31 -5.17 -24.01
C GLU A 520 -9.56 -6.48 -23.80
N LEU A 521 -10.14 -7.37 -22.98
CA LEU A 521 -9.63 -8.72 -22.72
C LEU A 521 -10.59 -9.76 -23.29
N SER A 522 -10.02 -10.78 -23.92
CA SER A 522 -10.76 -11.86 -24.58
C SER A 522 -10.26 -13.23 -24.16
N ILE A 523 -11.14 -14.22 -24.23
CA ILE A 523 -10.85 -15.62 -23.93
C ILE A 523 -10.84 -16.41 -25.25
N PRO A 524 -9.82 -17.24 -25.51
CA PRO A 524 -9.81 -18.10 -26.69
C PRO A 524 -10.75 -19.32 -26.52
N PRO A 525 -11.04 -20.05 -27.59
CA PRO A 525 -11.78 -21.32 -27.50
C PRO A 525 -11.12 -22.27 -26.50
N GLY A 526 -11.92 -22.89 -25.62
CA GLY A 526 -11.45 -23.73 -24.51
C GLY A 526 -10.70 -22.98 -23.39
N GLY A 527 -10.79 -21.65 -23.36
CA GLY A 527 -9.74 -20.77 -22.87
C GLY A 527 -9.29 -20.95 -21.42
N LYS A 528 -7.96 -20.94 -21.28
CA LYS A 528 -7.20 -21.07 -20.01
C LYS A 528 -6.55 -19.76 -19.55
N ALA A 529 -6.71 -18.67 -20.31
CA ALA A 529 -6.05 -17.39 -20.05
C ALA A 529 -6.75 -16.23 -20.78
N LEU A 530 -6.46 -14.99 -20.35
CA LEU A 530 -6.92 -13.75 -20.96
C LEU A 530 -5.92 -13.24 -22.01
N TYR A 531 -6.42 -12.69 -23.10
CA TYR A 531 -5.63 -12.09 -24.18
C TYR A 531 -6.08 -10.66 -24.40
N ARG A 532 -5.13 -9.75 -24.60
CA ARG A 532 -5.43 -8.35 -24.91
C ARG A 532 -5.80 -8.21 -26.40
N GLN A 533 -6.92 -7.55 -26.70
CA GLN A 533 -7.25 -7.16 -28.07
C GLN A 533 -6.54 -5.85 -28.44
N GLN A 534 -5.94 -5.80 -29.64
CA GLN A 534 -5.40 -4.57 -30.19
C GLN A 534 -6.37 -3.97 -31.23
N PRO A 535 -6.50 -2.64 -31.30
CA PRO A 535 -7.32 -2.00 -32.34
C PRO A 535 -6.79 -2.35 -33.74
N LYS A 536 -7.68 -2.73 -34.67
CA LYS A 536 -7.34 -3.05 -36.07
C LYS A 536 -6.49 -1.97 -36.78
N ALA A 537 -6.58 -0.70 -36.36
CA ALA A 537 -5.77 0.41 -36.91
C ALA A 537 -4.26 0.27 -36.65
N ALA A 538 -3.84 -0.49 -35.62
CA ALA A 538 -2.43 -0.77 -35.38
C ALA A 538 -1.81 -1.70 -36.45
N HIS A 539 -2.65 -2.44 -37.20
CA HIS A 539 -2.19 -3.30 -38.29
C HIS A 539 -1.71 -2.49 -39.51
N THR A 540 -2.32 -1.33 -39.77
CA THR A 540 -2.04 -0.54 -40.99
C THR A 540 -0.80 0.36 -40.83
N MET A 541 -0.56 0.91 -39.64
CA MET A 541 0.61 1.77 -39.38
C MET A 541 1.95 1.02 -39.27
N ARG A 542 1.93 -0.29 -38.99
CA ARG A 542 3.15 -1.13 -38.99
C ARG A 542 3.53 -1.67 -40.37
N ALA A 543 2.61 -1.65 -41.33
CA ALA A 543 2.89 -2.05 -42.72
C ALA A 543 3.55 -0.93 -43.55
N LEU A 544 3.32 0.34 -43.20
CA LEU A 544 3.75 1.52 -43.97
C LEU A 544 5.17 2.05 -43.64
N LYS A 545 5.99 1.31 -42.88
CA LYS A 545 7.43 1.62 -42.69
C LYS A 545 8.37 0.60 -43.34
N ARG A 546 7.92 -0.09 -44.39
CA ARG A 546 8.69 -1.15 -45.05
C ARG A 546 9.22 -0.85 -46.45
N GLU A 547 8.95 0.32 -47.04
CA GLU A 547 9.39 0.59 -48.43
C GLU A 547 10.53 1.61 -48.63
N ASP A 548 10.95 2.36 -47.61
CA ASP A 548 12.04 3.35 -47.79
C ASP A 548 13.31 3.00 -46.99
N SER A 549 13.96 1.87 -47.31
CA SER A 549 15.41 1.72 -47.07
C SER A 549 15.99 0.57 -47.90
N SER A 550 16.21 0.81 -49.19
CA SER A 550 17.18 0.02 -49.96
C SER A 550 18.60 0.53 -49.63
N ARG A 551 19.53 -0.42 -49.43
CA ARG A 551 20.99 -0.28 -49.15
C ARG A 551 21.42 -0.23 -47.68
N CYS A 552 21.69 -1.40 -47.10
CA CYS A 552 23.05 -1.87 -46.82
C CYS A 552 22.99 -3.29 -46.22
N SER A 553 23.79 -4.20 -46.76
CA SER A 553 23.85 -5.61 -46.41
C SER A 553 24.84 -5.91 -45.27
N VAL A 554 24.52 -6.96 -44.51
CA VAL A 554 25.38 -7.79 -43.63
C VAL A 554 25.47 -7.38 -42.15
N SER A 555 24.50 -7.82 -41.34
CA SER A 555 24.71 -8.95 -40.41
C SER A 555 23.35 -9.51 -39.93
N ASN A 556 23.14 -10.81 -40.15
CA ASN A 556 21.87 -11.52 -39.91
C ASN A 556 21.71 -11.94 -38.43
N LYS A 557 21.53 -10.98 -37.50
CA LYS A 557 21.09 -11.27 -36.12
C LYS A 557 20.18 -10.19 -35.48
N LEU A 558 19.42 -9.45 -36.29
CA LEU A 558 18.39 -8.53 -35.79
C LEU A 558 17.07 -8.66 -36.58
N ARG A 559 16.66 -9.90 -36.82
CA ARG A 559 15.31 -10.23 -37.31
C ARG A 559 14.68 -11.22 -36.34
N ASP A 560 14.51 -10.79 -35.09
CA ASP A 560 13.61 -11.46 -34.17
C ASP A 560 12.69 -10.41 -33.52
N LEU A 561 11.45 -10.41 -34.01
CA LEU A 561 10.25 -10.45 -33.18
C LEU A 561 9.81 -9.15 -32.50
N VAL A 562 9.31 -8.18 -33.28
CA VAL A 562 8.15 -7.40 -32.83
C VAL A 562 6.94 -8.35 -32.89
N LYS A 563 6.77 -9.17 -31.85
CA LYS A 563 5.65 -10.10 -31.67
C LYS A 563 4.35 -9.32 -31.51
N ASN A 564 3.26 -9.79 -32.11
CA ASN A 564 1.93 -9.24 -31.87
C ASN A 564 1.48 -9.64 -30.45
N ASP A 565 1.02 -8.69 -29.63
CA ASP A 565 0.50 -9.00 -28.27
C ASP A 565 -0.69 -9.97 -28.31
N GLU A 566 -1.40 -10.06 -29.45
CA GLU A 566 -2.54 -10.97 -29.57
C GLU A 566 -2.14 -12.45 -29.54
N ASP A 567 -0.88 -12.79 -29.80
CA ASP A 567 -0.44 -14.20 -29.83
C ASP A 567 -0.12 -14.76 -28.43
N TRP A 568 -0.07 -13.91 -27.41
CA TRP A 568 0.36 -14.28 -26.06
C TRP A 568 -0.69 -13.91 -25.00
N PRO A 569 -0.81 -14.71 -23.92
CA PRO A 569 -1.62 -14.32 -22.78
C PRO A 569 -1.23 -12.95 -22.24
N TRP A 570 -2.22 -12.10 -21.97
CA TRP A 570 -2.00 -10.83 -21.30
C TRP A 570 -1.44 -11.10 -19.90
N LYS A 571 -0.45 -10.29 -19.50
CA LYS A 571 0.15 -10.34 -18.17
C LYS A 571 -0.21 -9.08 -17.42
N CYS A 572 -0.69 -9.25 -16.19
CA CYS A 572 -0.98 -8.13 -15.33
C CYS A 572 0.33 -7.52 -14.82
N GLU A 573 0.59 -6.27 -15.20
CA GLU A 573 1.77 -5.52 -14.77
C GLU A 573 1.33 -4.29 -13.98
N THR A 574 2.08 -3.97 -12.93
CA THR A 574 1.78 -2.82 -12.07
C THR A 574 2.97 -1.88 -11.96
N LYS A 575 2.69 -0.59 -11.81
CA LYS A 575 3.68 0.47 -11.63
C LYS A 575 3.17 1.53 -10.66
N PHE A 576 4.08 2.20 -9.97
CA PHE A 576 3.71 3.42 -9.29
C PHE A 576 3.46 4.54 -10.31
N PRO A 577 2.42 5.38 -10.11
CA PRO A 577 2.17 6.54 -10.95
C PRO A 577 3.34 7.53 -10.85
N ALA A 578 3.58 8.33 -11.88
CA ALA A 578 4.60 9.38 -11.80
C ALA A 578 4.27 10.41 -10.70
N LEU A 579 5.29 11.12 -10.23
CA LEU A 579 5.18 12.09 -9.13
C LEU A 579 4.18 13.23 -9.40
N ASP A 580 4.00 13.62 -10.67
CA ASP A 580 3.01 14.62 -11.13
C ASP A 580 1.56 14.10 -11.12
N ALA A 581 1.36 12.79 -11.12
CA ALA A 581 0.03 12.17 -11.13
C ALA A 581 -0.41 11.69 -9.74
N ASP A 582 0.48 11.74 -8.74
CA ASP A 582 0.21 11.29 -7.39
C ASP A 582 1.16 11.85 -6.32
N THR A 583 1.24 13.18 -6.23
CA THR A 583 2.28 13.86 -5.44
C THR A 583 2.25 13.47 -3.95
N LEU A 584 1.09 13.54 -3.30
CA LEU A 584 0.99 13.23 -1.86
C LEU A 584 1.25 11.76 -1.53
N LEU A 585 1.17 10.83 -2.51
CA LEU A 585 1.62 9.45 -2.31
C LEU A 585 3.09 9.41 -1.89
N TYR A 586 3.92 10.08 -2.66
CA TYR A 586 5.35 10.16 -2.44
C TYR A 586 5.69 10.98 -1.18
N LEU A 587 5.08 12.17 -1.05
CA LEU A 587 5.38 13.06 0.07
C LEU A 587 4.92 12.50 1.43
N SER A 588 3.89 11.64 1.47
CA SER A 588 3.34 11.14 2.74
C SER A 588 3.83 9.75 3.14
N LEU A 589 4.10 8.84 2.18
CA LEU A 589 4.45 7.44 2.48
C LEU A 589 5.94 7.13 2.44
N MET A 590 6.78 8.09 2.04
CA MET A 590 8.23 7.93 2.05
C MET A 590 8.89 8.42 3.35
N GLY A 591 8.13 8.55 4.44
CA GLY A 591 8.66 9.06 5.71
C GLY A 591 8.89 10.57 5.69
N GLY A 592 9.51 11.08 6.76
CA GLY A 592 9.69 12.53 6.94
C GLY A 592 10.06 12.88 8.38
N LYS A 593 9.95 14.17 8.71
CA LYS A 593 10.16 14.67 10.07
C LYS A 593 9.05 14.21 11.00
N ASP A 594 9.40 13.68 12.17
CA ASP A 594 8.41 13.36 13.22
C ASP A 594 8.15 14.61 14.08
N LEU A 595 6.88 14.86 14.40
CA LEU A 595 6.41 16.07 15.09
C LEU A 595 5.55 15.73 16.32
N ARG A 596 5.75 14.57 16.97
CA ARG A 596 5.08 14.28 18.24
C ARG A 596 5.54 15.26 19.32
N GLU A 597 4.60 15.92 19.97
CA GLU A 597 4.85 17.00 20.93
C GLU A 597 5.27 16.55 22.34
N THR A 598 5.26 15.24 22.67
CA THR A 598 5.35 14.82 24.08
C THR A 598 6.29 13.67 24.44
N GLU A 599 7.01 13.04 23.51
CA GLU A 599 7.90 11.91 23.86
C GLU A 599 9.30 12.09 23.28
N LYS A 600 10.31 12.08 24.17
CA LYS A 600 11.71 12.43 23.88
C LYS A 600 12.43 11.53 22.87
N HIS A 601 11.86 10.40 22.46
CA HIS A 601 12.45 9.55 21.43
C HIS A 601 11.34 8.87 20.63
N GLN A 602 11.17 9.26 19.38
CA GLN A 602 10.86 8.35 18.26
C GLN A 602 10.81 9.17 16.97
N GLN A 603 11.85 9.00 16.16
CA GLN A 603 11.94 9.53 14.81
C GLN A 603 11.20 8.58 13.88
N ARG A 604 10.43 9.08 12.91
CA ARG A 604 9.65 8.24 12.01
C ARG A 604 10.53 7.71 10.88
N SER A 605 10.98 6.46 11.00
CA SER A 605 11.42 5.71 9.82
C SER A 605 10.22 5.52 8.89
N ALA A 606 10.47 5.52 7.59
CA ALA A 606 9.45 5.15 6.61
C ALA A 606 9.05 3.68 6.71
N PHE A 607 9.92 2.85 7.30
CA PHE A 607 9.77 1.42 7.44
C PHE A 607 9.62 1.06 8.91
N LEU A 608 8.62 0.23 9.19
CA LEU A 608 8.32 -0.30 10.50
C LEU A 608 8.30 -1.82 10.44
N ASP A 609 8.83 -2.47 11.48
CA ASP A 609 8.64 -3.91 11.68
C ASP A 609 7.18 -4.25 12.04
N GLU A 610 6.90 -5.51 12.33
CA GLU A 610 5.56 -5.99 12.68
C GLU A 610 5.04 -5.40 13.99
N GLU A 611 5.97 -5.00 14.88
CA GLU A 611 5.71 -4.35 16.16
C GLU A 611 5.52 -2.83 16.03
N GLY A 612 5.68 -2.28 14.83
CA GLY A 612 5.55 -0.85 14.57
C GLY A 612 6.78 -0.04 14.97
N LEU A 613 7.92 -0.69 15.21
CA LEU A 613 9.20 -0.03 15.53
C LEU A 613 9.97 0.34 14.26
N PRO A 614 10.69 1.48 14.27
CA PRO A 614 11.53 1.91 13.15
C PRO A 614 12.60 0.88 12.78
N ILE A 615 12.64 0.47 11.50
CA ILE A 615 13.72 -0.32 10.92
C ILE A 615 14.43 0.46 9.81
N SER A 616 15.68 0.07 9.52
CA SER A 616 16.48 0.63 8.42
C SER A 616 16.00 0.16 7.05
N PHE A 617 16.31 0.92 6.00
CA PHE A 617 16.05 0.52 4.62
C PHE A 617 16.67 -0.85 4.28
N ASN A 618 17.89 -1.14 4.75
CA ASN A 618 18.53 -2.45 4.55
C ASN A 618 17.76 -3.57 5.26
N CYS A 619 17.33 -3.37 6.50
CA CYS A 619 16.50 -4.35 7.21
C CYS A 619 15.20 -4.63 6.47
N ALA A 620 14.50 -3.58 6.02
CA ALA A 620 13.26 -3.74 5.27
C ALA A 620 13.46 -4.55 3.97
N ILE A 621 14.55 -4.32 3.23
CA ILE A 621 14.87 -5.11 2.03
C ILE A 621 15.13 -6.57 2.39
N ASN A 622 15.94 -6.82 3.43
CA ASN A 622 16.30 -8.18 3.83
C ASN A 622 15.08 -8.97 4.34
N GLU A 623 14.20 -8.34 5.11
CA GLU A 623 12.96 -8.94 5.63
C GLU A 623 12.09 -9.44 4.47
N LEU A 624 11.79 -8.58 3.50
CA LEU A 624 10.98 -8.98 2.34
C LEU A 624 11.63 -10.04 1.45
N GLU A 625 12.94 -9.95 1.22
CA GLU A 625 13.68 -10.98 0.50
C GLU A 625 13.63 -12.33 1.24
N SER A 626 13.60 -12.30 2.57
CA SER A 626 13.56 -13.50 3.41
C SER A 626 12.18 -14.17 3.43
N GLU A 627 11.10 -13.39 3.36
CA GLU A 627 9.71 -13.84 3.35
C GLU A 627 9.29 -14.49 2.00
N GLY A 628 10.11 -14.35 0.96
CA GLY A 628 9.83 -14.97 -0.34
C GLY A 628 8.68 -14.32 -1.13
N LEU A 629 8.20 -13.16 -0.68
CA LEU A 629 7.19 -12.33 -1.35
C LEU A 629 7.78 -11.68 -2.61
N GLU A 630 7.77 -12.42 -3.72
CA GLU A 630 8.15 -12.02 -5.08
C GLU A 630 9.50 -11.28 -5.22
N LYS A 631 10.47 -11.89 -5.91
CA LYS A 631 11.80 -11.30 -6.18
C LYS A 631 11.71 -9.82 -6.58
N LEU A 632 12.24 -8.92 -5.74
CA LEU A 632 12.40 -7.51 -6.07
C LEU A 632 13.18 -7.40 -7.39
N ASN A 633 12.56 -6.79 -8.40
CA ASN A 633 13.22 -6.54 -9.67
C ASN A 633 14.07 -5.27 -9.57
N TYR A 634 15.38 -5.43 -9.37
CA TYR A 634 16.34 -4.33 -9.25
C TYR A 634 16.72 -3.67 -10.59
N VAL A 635 16.14 -4.14 -11.70
CA VAL A 635 16.40 -3.60 -13.05
C VAL A 635 15.93 -2.15 -13.13
N SER A 636 16.88 -1.25 -13.40
CA SER A 636 16.62 0.15 -13.69
C SER A 636 16.04 0.30 -15.10
N THR A 637 15.11 1.22 -15.32
CA THR A 637 14.66 1.60 -16.68
C THR A 637 15.80 2.10 -17.57
N ALA A 638 16.91 2.54 -16.96
CA ALA A 638 18.10 3.02 -17.66
C ALA A 638 19.10 1.90 -18.02
N GLN A 639 19.03 0.69 -17.44
CA GLN A 639 20.02 -0.37 -17.67
C GLN A 639 19.46 -1.79 -17.64
N THR A 640 19.91 -2.63 -18.57
CA THR A 640 19.70 -4.09 -18.54
C THR A 640 20.55 -4.76 -17.46
N GLY A 641 19.99 -5.77 -16.79
CA GLY A 641 20.56 -6.50 -15.65
C GLY A 641 22.08 -6.80 -15.70
N ASN A 642 22.81 -6.42 -14.65
CA ASN A 642 24.22 -6.75 -14.40
C ASN A 642 24.43 -7.17 -12.93
N SER A 643 25.53 -7.86 -12.63
CA SER A 643 25.95 -8.18 -11.25
C SER A 643 26.16 -6.88 -10.44
N GLY A 644 25.53 -6.74 -9.27
CA GLY A 644 25.66 -5.57 -8.38
C GLY A 644 24.43 -4.66 -8.27
N MET A 645 23.37 -4.88 -9.07
CA MET A 645 22.16 -4.04 -9.05
C MET A 645 21.41 -4.03 -7.72
N ARG A 646 21.54 -5.08 -6.89
CA ARG A 646 20.98 -5.09 -5.54
C ARG A 646 21.66 -4.05 -4.65
N LEU A 647 22.99 -3.97 -4.67
CA LEU A 647 23.74 -2.99 -3.88
C LEU A 647 23.44 -1.56 -4.33
N GLU A 648 23.31 -1.34 -5.64
CA GLU A 648 22.89 -0.04 -6.17
C GLU A 648 21.49 0.36 -5.75
N ALA A 649 20.52 -0.57 -5.81
CA ALA A 649 19.15 -0.31 -5.38
C ALA A 649 19.10 -0.03 -3.88
N LEU A 650 19.77 -0.85 -3.07
CA LEU A 650 19.93 -0.64 -1.63
C LEU A 650 20.50 0.75 -1.34
N THR A 651 21.58 1.12 -2.03
CA THR A 651 22.26 2.40 -1.86
C THR A 651 21.39 3.58 -2.24
N ALA A 652 20.74 3.53 -3.40
CA ALA A 652 19.87 4.60 -3.85
C ALA A 652 18.67 4.79 -2.90
N GLY A 653 18.03 3.69 -2.48
CA GLY A 653 16.91 3.76 -1.55
C GLY A 653 17.30 4.22 -0.14
N ALA A 654 18.46 3.78 0.37
CA ALA A 654 19.00 4.25 1.65
C ALA A 654 19.33 5.76 1.62
N ILE A 655 19.88 6.27 0.51
CA ILE A 655 20.13 7.71 0.31
C ILE A 655 18.82 8.49 0.34
N VAL A 656 17.80 8.02 -0.40
CA VAL A 656 16.48 8.66 -0.41
C VAL A 656 15.87 8.65 1.00
N SER A 657 15.85 7.50 1.69
CA SER A 657 15.36 7.36 3.07
C SER A 657 16.07 8.31 4.05
N ALA A 658 17.40 8.37 4.00
CA ALA A 658 18.19 9.26 4.85
C ALA A 658 17.91 10.74 4.58
N SER A 659 17.65 11.12 3.32
CA SER A 659 17.40 12.51 2.93
C SER A 659 16.10 13.09 3.51
N HIS A 660 15.14 12.24 3.88
CA HIS A 660 13.83 12.66 4.36
C HIS A 660 13.79 12.99 5.86
N ARG A 661 14.88 12.69 6.59
CA ARG A 661 14.91 12.70 8.06
C ARG A 661 14.64 14.06 8.71
N ASN A 662 14.94 15.15 8.02
CA ASN A 662 14.62 16.51 8.49
C ASN A 662 13.43 17.14 7.73
N GLY A 663 12.62 16.31 7.07
CA GLY A 663 11.42 16.77 6.36
C GLY A 663 11.73 17.64 5.15
N PHE A 664 10.79 18.51 4.79
CA PHE A 664 10.88 19.32 3.57
C PHE A 664 11.83 20.51 3.65
N ALA A 665 12.50 20.73 4.80
CA ALA A 665 13.58 21.70 4.94
C ALA A 665 14.88 21.25 4.26
N GLY A 666 15.01 19.95 3.97
CA GLY A 666 16.27 19.31 3.66
C GLY A 666 17.12 19.11 4.91
N ILE A 667 18.20 18.35 4.79
CA ILE A 667 19.01 17.88 5.90
C ILE A 667 20.49 18.26 5.70
N ALA A 668 21.11 18.81 6.73
CA ALA A 668 22.54 19.13 6.70
C ALA A 668 23.37 17.86 6.46
N PHE A 669 24.45 17.94 5.69
CA PHE A 669 25.19 16.74 5.27
C PHE A 669 25.64 15.84 6.44
N MET A 670 26.05 16.41 7.57
CA MET A 670 26.50 15.65 8.73
C MET A 670 25.36 14.80 9.33
N ASP A 671 24.16 15.37 9.40
CA ASP A 671 22.96 14.69 9.89
C ASP A 671 22.40 13.70 8.85
N PHE A 672 22.51 14.03 7.56
CA PHE A 672 22.21 13.11 6.47
C PHE A 672 23.12 11.88 6.54
N PHE A 673 24.41 12.11 6.78
CA PHE A 673 25.41 11.05 6.73
C PHE A 673 25.25 10.05 7.90
N ARG A 674 24.97 10.52 9.13
CA ARG A 674 24.61 9.61 10.24
C ARG A 674 23.34 8.82 9.94
N SER A 675 22.33 9.45 9.32
CA SER A 675 21.09 8.76 8.94
C SER A 675 21.34 7.72 7.87
N LEU A 676 22.17 8.02 6.87
CA LEU A 676 22.56 7.07 5.83
C LEU A 676 23.26 5.83 6.42
N MET A 677 24.10 6.01 7.44
CA MET A 677 24.74 4.89 8.13
C MET A 677 23.74 4.01 8.87
N TYR A 678 22.70 4.60 9.48
CA TYR A 678 21.58 3.84 10.05
C TYR A 678 20.81 3.08 8.95
N GLU A 679 20.49 3.74 7.83
CA GLU A 679 19.76 3.09 6.71
C GLU A 679 20.53 1.90 6.11
N PHE A 680 21.85 1.94 6.14
CA PHE A 680 22.72 0.82 5.74
C PHE A 680 22.88 -0.29 6.77
N ASP A 681 22.34 -0.13 7.98
CA ASP A 681 22.57 -1.04 9.11
C ASP A 681 24.05 -1.08 9.56
N MET A 682 24.77 0.04 9.40
CA MET A 682 26.16 0.20 9.89
C MET A 682 26.22 0.71 11.33
N GLN A 683 25.09 1.14 11.88
CA GLN A 683 24.90 1.52 13.28
C GLN A 683 23.44 1.26 13.68
N THR A 684 23.22 0.82 14.92
CA THR A 684 21.89 0.49 15.45
C THR A 684 21.11 1.73 15.85
N GLU A 685 21.81 2.76 16.34
CA GLU A 685 21.23 4.02 16.80
C GLU A 685 21.49 5.14 15.79
N ILE A 686 20.45 5.94 15.52
CA ILE A 686 20.52 7.03 14.55
C ILE A 686 21.22 8.29 15.06
N ASP A 687 21.25 8.48 16.39
CA ASP A 687 21.79 9.69 17.02
C ASP A 687 23.32 9.68 17.15
N VAL A 688 23.96 8.58 16.73
CA VAL A 688 25.41 8.43 16.78
C VAL A 688 26.05 9.23 15.64
N ARG A 689 26.78 10.29 16.00
CA ARG A 689 27.42 11.21 15.05
C ARG A 689 28.82 10.75 14.65
N VAL A 690 29.26 11.24 13.50
CA VAL A 690 30.57 10.96 12.92
C VAL A 690 31.46 12.20 12.98
N LYS A 691 32.65 12.07 13.57
CA LYS A 691 33.58 13.19 13.74
C LYS A 691 34.50 13.34 12.51
N PHE A 692 34.38 14.47 11.82
CA PHE A 692 35.30 14.86 10.75
C PHE A 692 36.33 15.87 11.27
N SER A 693 37.47 16.00 10.60
CA SER A 693 38.43 17.07 10.91
C SER A 693 37.79 18.43 10.67
N ASP A 694 38.13 19.46 11.45
CA ASP A 694 37.50 20.80 11.38
C ASP A 694 37.44 21.37 9.95
N LYS A 695 38.51 21.16 9.16
CA LYS A 695 38.58 21.59 7.75
C LYS A 695 37.54 20.90 6.88
N VAL A 696 37.38 19.59 7.05
CA VAL A 696 36.38 18.79 6.31
C VAL A 696 34.98 19.09 6.83
N ALA A 697 34.78 19.19 8.14
CA ALA A 697 33.50 19.54 8.75
C ALA A 697 33.00 20.90 8.24
N THR A 698 33.89 21.90 8.14
CA THR A 698 33.56 23.22 7.57
C THR A 698 33.09 23.11 6.12
N LEU A 699 33.81 22.37 5.27
CA LEU A 699 33.41 22.16 3.88
C LEU A 699 32.06 21.44 3.78
N LEU A 700 31.87 20.35 4.53
CA LEU A 700 30.63 19.58 4.53
C LEU A 700 29.44 20.36 5.09
N SER A 701 29.67 21.32 6.01
CA SER A 701 28.61 22.17 6.55
C SER A 701 27.94 23.07 5.51
N THR A 702 28.59 23.28 4.36
CA THR A 702 28.00 24.03 3.22
C THR A 702 26.98 23.22 2.43
N LEU A 703 26.89 21.91 2.66
CA LEU A 703 26.02 21.01 1.93
C LEU A 703 24.72 20.74 2.72
N THR A 704 23.59 21.05 2.09
CA THR A 704 22.26 20.63 2.54
C THR A 704 21.69 19.70 1.48
N VAL A 705 21.41 18.45 1.87
CA VAL A 705 20.79 17.45 1.01
C VAL A 705 19.27 17.69 1.03
N PRO A 706 18.61 17.90 -0.12
CA PRO A 706 17.17 18.10 -0.19
C PRO A 706 16.41 16.81 0.14
N PHE A 707 15.11 16.91 0.37
CA PHE A 707 14.21 15.76 0.35
C PHE A 707 14.19 15.16 -1.08
N LEU A 708 14.79 13.98 -1.26
CA LEU A 708 15.02 13.42 -2.59
C LEU A 708 13.79 12.67 -3.13
N ALA A 709 13.40 12.95 -4.38
CA ALA A 709 12.48 12.10 -5.11
C ALA A 709 13.08 10.68 -5.28
N PRO A 710 12.24 9.64 -5.48
CA PRO A 710 12.74 8.33 -5.86
C PRO A 710 13.67 8.38 -7.09
N PRO A 711 14.60 7.44 -7.23
CA PRO A 711 15.59 7.50 -8.30
C PRO A 711 14.97 7.57 -9.69
N ASN A 712 15.50 8.48 -10.52
CA ASN A 712 15.08 8.72 -11.90
C ASN A 712 13.63 9.21 -12.07
N GLN A 713 12.92 9.59 -10.99
CA GLN A 713 11.69 10.37 -11.10
C GLN A 713 12.03 11.83 -11.35
N ALA A 714 11.29 12.47 -12.26
CA ALA A 714 11.44 13.90 -12.51
C ALA A 714 10.55 14.69 -11.55
N LEU A 715 11.12 15.67 -10.85
CA LEU A 715 10.33 16.65 -10.11
C LEU A 715 9.45 17.51 -11.05
N PRO A 716 8.12 17.54 -10.84
CA PRO A 716 7.21 18.41 -11.58
C PRO A 716 7.53 19.89 -11.38
N ALA A 717 7.21 20.73 -12.37
CA ALA A 717 7.49 22.17 -12.31
C ALA A 717 6.89 22.85 -11.07
N PHE A 718 5.62 22.55 -10.74
CA PHE A 718 4.94 23.12 -9.58
C PHE A 718 5.59 22.73 -8.23
N LEU A 719 6.29 21.58 -8.15
CA LEU A 719 7.05 21.20 -6.96
C LEU A 719 8.39 21.93 -6.87
N LYS A 720 9.00 22.25 -8.01
CA LYS A 720 10.23 23.06 -8.07
C LYS A 720 9.99 24.52 -7.70
N GLU A 721 8.79 25.02 -7.99
CA GLU A 721 8.34 26.37 -7.64
C GLU A 721 7.85 26.48 -6.20
N ALA A 722 7.46 25.36 -5.57
CA ALA A 722 7.06 25.33 -4.17
C ALA A 722 8.24 25.70 -3.26
N LYS A 723 7.97 26.40 -2.15
CA LYS A 723 8.96 26.78 -1.14
C LYS A 723 9.37 25.56 -0.27
N LEU A 724 9.74 24.45 -0.90
CA LEU A 724 10.17 23.19 -0.29
C LEU A 724 11.55 22.82 -0.82
N ASN A 725 12.41 22.25 0.03
CA ASN A 725 13.75 21.82 -0.37
C ASN A 725 13.69 20.41 -0.96
N LEU A 726 13.23 20.29 -2.21
CA LEU A 726 13.09 19.03 -2.95
C LEU A 726 14.23 18.86 -3.96
N GLY A 727 14.66 17.62 -4.22
CA GLY A 727 15.71 17.36 -5.19
C GLY A 727 15.60 16.01 -5.89
N ASP A 728 16.34 15.87 -6.99
CA ASP A 728 16.39 14.65 -7.79
C ASP A 728 17.63 13.80 -7.42
N ILE A 729 17.51 12.49 -7.53
CA ILE A 729 18.64 11.54 -7.57
C ILE A 729 18.57 10.73 -8.86
N TYR A 730 19.70 10.64 -9.54
CA TYR A 730 19.83 9.90 -10.79
C TYR A 730 20.64 8.63 -10.56
N ARG A 731 20.08 7.48 -10.92
CA ARG A 731 20.87 6.27 -11.17
C ARG A 731 21.35 6.31 -12.61
N THR A 732 22.66 6.35 -12.78
CA THR A 732 23.30 6.57 -14.06
C THR A 732 23.61 5.28 -14.79
N VAL A 733 23.89 5.39 -16.09
CA VAL A 733 24.32 4.23 -16.88
C VAL A 733 25.83 4.08 -16.81
N ASN A 734 26.36 2.87 -16.97
CA ASN A 734 27.80 2.54 -16.84
C ASN A 734 28.75 3.47 -17.60
N LYS A 735 28.31 4.04 -18.73
CA LYS A 735 29.10 5.00 -19.52
C LYS A 735 29.37 6.34 -18.79
N ASP A 736 28.56 6.68 -17.79
CA ASP A 736 28.65 7.93 -17.04
C ASP A 736 29.65 7.85 -15.87
N MET A 737 30.35 6.71 -15.68
CA MET A 737 31.47 6.49 -14.74
C MET A 737 31.15 6.49 -13.23
N TYR A 738 29.90 6.68 -12.84
CA TYR A 738 29.37 6.52 -11.48
C TYR A 738 27.98 5.85 -11.53
N ASP A 739 27.48 5.37 -10.39
CA ASP A 739 26.25 4.57 -10.31
C ASP A 739 25.05 5.41 -9.83
N ALA A 740 25.29 6.47 -9.05
CA ALA A 740 24.28 7.48 -8.77
C ALA A 740 24.88 8.88 -8.52
N ARG A 741 24.05 9.93 -8.69
CA ARG A 741 24.40 11.32 -8.32
C ARG A 741 23.18 12.11 -7.87
N PHE A 742 23.40 13.09 -7.01
CA PHE A 742 22.38 14.03 -6.53
C PHE A 742 23.01 15.37 -6.13
N LEU A 743 22.17 16.35 -5.77
CA LEU A 743 22.59 17.71 -5.43
C LEU A 743 23.41 18.38 -6.56
N GLY A 744 22.93 18.26 -7.80
CA GLY A 744 23.60 18.81 -8.98
C GLY A 744 24.97 18.19 -9.28
N GLY A 745 25.24 16.96 -8.83
CA GLY A 745 26.53 16.29 -8.99
C GLY A 745 27.54 16.57 -7.88
N LYS A 746 27.19 17.43 -6.90
CA LYS A 746 28.04 17.67 -5.72
C LYS A 746 28.27 16.41 -4.88
N ILE A 747 27.33 15.46 -4.93
CA ILE A 747 27.50 14.14 -4.33
C ILE A 747 27.34 13.07 -5.41
N SER A 748 28.38 12.26 -5.60
CA SER A 748 28.40 11.12 -6.51
C SER A 748 28.60 9.81 -5.75
N VAL A 749 28.09 8.72 -6.31
CA VAL A 749 28.06 7.41 -5.66
C VAL A 749 28.55 6.35 -6.63
N GLU A 750 29.41 5.46 -6.15
CA GLU A 750 29.88 4.30 -6.89
C GLU A 750 29.74 3.04 -6.02
N CYS A 751 28.95 2.09 -6.48
CA CYS A 751 28.71 0.79 -5.88
C CYS A 751 29.67 -0.23 -6.48
N LYS A 752 30.25 -1.09 -5.62
CA LYS A 752 31.12 -2.18 -6.05
C LYS A 752 30.81 -3.43 -5.26
N ASP A 753 30.12 -4.36 -5.92
CA ASP A 753 29.75 -5.66 -5.37
C ASP A 753 30.38 -6.78 -6.19
N TYR A 754 31.47 -7.33 -5.67
CA TYR A 754 32.10 -8.52 -6.23
C TYR A 754 31.77 -9.66 -5.26
N GLU A 755 30.60 -10.30 -5.45
CA GLU A 755 30.00 -11.31 -4.55
C GLU A 755 31.02 -12.28 -3.90
N SER A 756 32.06 -12.68 -4.65
CA SER A 756 33.09 -13.64 -4.24
C SER A 756 34.42 -13.06 -3.75
N ARG A 757 34.73 -11.77 -3.95
CA ARG A 757 36.07 -11.22 -3.62
C ARG A 757 36.06 -9.75 -3.19
N PRO A 758 36.98 -9.34 -2.31
CA PRO A 758 37.13 -7.93 -1.95
C PRO A 758 37.80 -7.08 -3.07
N ILE A 759 37.51 -5.78 -3.10
CA ILE A 759 38.07 -4.82 -4.08
C ILE A 759 39.61 -4.85 -4.07
N SER A 760 40.22 -5.08 -5.23
CA SER A 760 41.67 -5.09 -5.43
C SER A 760 42.29 -3.69 -5.49
N SER A 761 43.60 -3.62 -5.28
CA SER A 761 44.33 -2.34 -5.32
C SER A 761 44.17 -1.63 -6.67
N ASP A 762 44.19 -2.38 -7.77
CA ASP A 762 44.07 -1.81 -9.11
C ASP A 762 42.65 -1.33 -9.40
N GLU A 763 41.64 -2.01 -8.87
CA GLU A 763 40.25 -1.55 -8.94
C GLU A 763 40.05 -0.26 -8.13
N MET A 764 40.62 -0.18 -6.93
CA MET A 764 40.60 1.04 -6.12
C MET A 764 41.33 2.20 -6.83
N LYS A 765 42.50 1.95 -7.45
CA LYS A 765 43.16 2.95 -8.29
C LYS A 765 42.30 3.40 -9.46
N GLY A 766 41.62 2.46 -10.12
CA GLY A 766 40.67 2.77 -11.20
C GLY A 766 39.54 3.68 -10.73
N ILE A 767 38.98 3.42 -9.54
CA ILE A 767 37.99 4.28 -8.90
C ILE A 767 38.57 5.69 -8.69
N LEU A 768 39.77 5.80 -8.11
CA LEU A 768 40.47 7.07 -7.86
C LEU A 768 40.71 7.87 -9.15
N ILE A 769 41.18 7.22 -10.22
CA ILE A 769 41.38 7.85 -11.52
C ILE A 769 40.05 8.39 -12.07
N ARG A 770 38.96 7.63 -11.95
CA ARG A 770 37.62 8.11 -12.35
C ARG A 770 37.16 9.29 -11.50
N VAL A 771 37.47 9.34 -10.20
CA VAL A 771 37.19 10.52 -9.36
C VAL A 771 37.82 11.76 -9.96
N ARG A 772 39.14 11.71 -10.22
CA ARG A 772 39.90 12.80 -10.82
C ARG A 772 39.33 13.22 -12.18
N ASP A 773 39.01 12.25 -13.04
CA ASP A 773 38.58 12.56 -14.40
C ASP A 773 37.16 13.12 -14.46
N VAL A 774 36.27 12.72 -13.54
CA VAL A 774 34.92 13.31 -13.40
C VAL A 774 34.98 14.72 -12.80
N ALA A 775 35.86 14.96 -11.83
CA ALA A 775 36.02 16.27 -11.19
C ALA A 775 36.36 17.40 -12.18
N LYS A 776 36.95 17.07 -13.34
CA LYS A 776 37.23 18.03 -14.43
C LYS A 776 35.97 18.58 -15.10
N TYR A 777 34.87 17.86 -15.03
CA TYR A 777 33.63 18.17 -15.76
C TYR A 777 32.46 18.44 -14.82
N GLU A 778 32.51 17.99 -13.56
CA GLU A 778 31.44 18.15 -12.58
C GLU A 778 31.97 18.58 -11.20
N PRO A 779 31.26 19.47 -10.47
CA PRO A 779 31.69 20.00 -9.18
C PRO A 779 31.41 19.00 -8.04
N THR A 780 32.03 17.81 -8.10
CA THR A 780 31.89 16.79 -7.03
C THR A 780 32.61 17.27 -5.76
N VAL A 781 31.88 17.35 -4.65
CA VAL A 781 32.44 17.68 -3.32
C VAL A 781 32.64 16.41 -2.51
N VAL A 782 31.68 15.49 -2.59
CA VAL A 782 31.70 14.20 -1.88
C VAL A 782 31.51 13.07 -2.88
N ARG A 783 32.38 12.06 -2.81
CA ARG A 783 32.18 10.79 -3.50
C ARG A 783 32.07 9.66 -2.51
N LEU A 784 30.96 8.93 -2.58
CA LEU A 784 30.66 7.77 -1.76
C LEU A 784 30.95 6.51 -2.54
N VAL A 785 31.88 5.68 -2.06
CA VAL A 785 32.13 4.35 -2.60
C VAL A 785 31.59 3.31 -1.65
N VAL A 786 30.56 2.60 -2.10
CA VAL A 786 29.82 1.62 -1.30
C VAL A 786 30.19 0.21 -1.75
N THR A 787 30.54 -0.65 -0.80
CA THR A 787 30.93 -2.03 -1.10
C THR A 787 30.58 -2.98 0.04
N THR A 788 30.39 -4.25 -0.30
CA THR A 788 30.16 -5.32 0.68
C THR A 788 31.48 -5.85 1.25
N LYS A 789 32.61 -5.75 0.53
CA LYS A 789 33.90 -6.37 0.93
C LYS A 789 35.12 -5.53 0.54
N LEU A 790 35.92 -5.12 1.54
CA LEU A 790 37.24 -4.49 1.35
C LEU A 790 38.40 -5.39 1.80
N GLN A 791 39.52 -5.34 1.07
CA GLN A 791 40.71 -6.13 1.41
C GLN A 791 41.27 -5.72 2.78
N LYS A 792 41.63 -6.70 3.62
CA LYS A 792 42.23 -6.48 4.95
C LYS A 792 43.41 -5.50 4.91
N LYS A 793 44.20 -5.51 3.82
CA LYS A 793 45.36 -4.64 3.63
C LYS A 793 45.03 -3.14 3.59
N TYR A 794 43.80 -2.74 3.24
CA TYR A 794 43.36 -1.34 3.32
C TYR A 794 43.20 -0.83 4.76
N PHE A 795 43.28 -1.72 5.75
CA PHE A 795 43.10 -1.43 7.18
C PHE A 795 44.40 -1.57 7.98
N MET A 796 45.54 -1.77 7.32
CA MET A 796 46.84 -1.81 7.99
C MET A 796 47.26 -0.42 8.48
N ARG A 797 47.91 -0.39 9.66
CA ARG A 797 47.88 0.70 10.66
C ARG A 797 48.65 1.97 10.33
N THR A 798 49.28 2.07 9.17
CA THR A 798 50.19 3.17 8.83
C THR A 798 49.73 3.84 7.54
N LYS A 799 49.65 5.18 7.55
CA LYS A 799 49.28 6.01 6.38
C LYS A 799 50.12 5.68 5.14
N THR A 800 51.38 5.32 5.36
CA THR A 800 52.30 4.76 4.35
C THR A 800 51.79 3.48 3.73
N THR A 801 51.17 2.56 4.46
CA THR A 801 50.77 1.23 3.98
C THR A 801 49.52 1.26 3.09
N PHE A 802 48.56 2.15 3.32
CA PHE A 802 47.43 2.38 2.40
C PHE A 802 47.91 3.01 1.09
N MET A 803 48.77 4.04 1.19
CA MET A 803 49.40 4.67 0.04
C MET A 803 50.31 3.69 -0.71
N GLU A 804 51.06 2.84 -0.01
CA GLU A 804 51.91 1.77 -0.55
C GLU A 804 51.10 0.68 -1.25
N ALA A 805 49.98 0.26 -0.65
CA ALA A 805 49.03 -0.66 -1.26
C ALA A 805 48.42 -0.11 -2.56
N LEU A 806 48.42 1.22 -2.73
CA LEU A 806 47.99 1.93 -3.94
C LEU A 806 49.16 2.37 -4.84
N SER A 807 50.43 2.24 -4.43
CA SER A 807 51.60 2.82 -5.12
C SER A 807 52.43 1.85 -5.97
N GLY A 808 51.94 0.67 -6.34
CA GLY A 808 52.60 -0.14 -7.38
C GLY A 808 52.72 0.66 -8.69
N ALA A 809 53.92 0.67 -9.30
CA ALA A 809 54.42 1.26 -10.57
C ALA A 809 53.92 2.64 -11.08
N GLY A 810 52.81 3.20 -10.56
CA GLY A 810 52.18 4.43 -11.07
C GLY A 810 51.68 5.43 -10.01
N GLY A 811 51.77 5.12 -8.71
CA GLY A 811 51.39 6.04 -7.62
C GLY A 811 49.90 6.45 -7.60
N ILE A 812 49.49 7.20 -6.56
CA ILE A 812 48.21 7.93 -6.57
C ILE A 812 48.39 9.22 -7.39
N PRO A 813 47.47 9.55 -8.32
CA PRO A 813 47.51 10.79 -9.08
C PRO A 813 47.76 12.01 -8.19
N LYS A 814 48.65 12.92 -8.61
CA LYS A 814 49.06 14.11 -7.83
C LYS A 814 47.87 14.99 -7.47
N GLU A 815 46.86 14.99 -8.33
CA GLU A 815 45.62 15.74 -8.20
C GLU A 815 44.79 15.30 -6.98
N LEU A 816 44.93 14.04 -6.55
CA LEU A 816 44.19 13.49 -5.41
C LEU A 816 44.94 13.62 -4.07
N HIS A 817 46.12 14.26 -4.04
CA HIS A 817 46.91 14.44 -2.81
C HIS A 817 46.23 15.39 -1.82
N HIS A 818 45.19 16.11 -2.25
CA HIS A 818 44.39 17.03 -1.44
C HIS A 818 43.04 16.46 -1.03
N ALA A 819 42.67 15.27 -1.52
CA ALA A 819 41.45 14.59 -1.11
C ALA A 819 41.59 14.04 0.31
N HIS A 820 40.50 14.10 1.07
CA HIS A 820 40.39 13.45 2.37
C HIS A 820 39.71 12.09 2.21
N PHE A 821 40.27 11.07 2.87
CA PHE A 821 39.84 9.68 2.75
C PHE A 821 39.31 9.21 4.10
N TYR A 822 38.03 8.84 4.15
CA TYR A 822 37.41 8.26 5.33
C TYR A 822 36.99 6.82 5.05
N ARG A 823 37.27 5.92 5.99
CA ARG A 823 36.87 4.50 5.96
C ARG A 823 35.79 4.30 7.00
N ILE A 824 34.68 3.68 6.63
CA ILE A 824 33.55 3.47 7.54
C ILE A 824 33.29 1.96 7.60
N GLY A 825 33.12 1.43 8.80
CA GLY A 825 32.71 0.05 9.05
C GLY A 825 31.53 -0.02 10.02
N ILE A 826 31.04 -1.23 10.26
CA ILE A 826 30.01 -1.50 11.28
C ILE A 826 30.51 -1.02 12.65
N HIS A 827 29.63 -0.34 13.40
CA HIS A 827 29.94 0.16 14.74
C HIS A 827 29.88 -0.96 15.79
N ASP A 828 31.04 -1.39 16.30
CA ASP A 828 31.15 -2.44 17.33
C ASP A 828 31.63 -1.89 18.71
N GLY A 829 31.73 -0.56 18.91
CA GLY A 829 32.53 0.08 19.98
C GLY A 829 31.82 1.08 20.92
N THR A 830 32.59 1.62 21.88
CA THR A 830 32.16 2.63 22.88
C THR A 830 32.12 4.03 22.28
N ALA A 831 30.93 4.65 22.20
CA ALA A 831 30.78 6.05 21.82
C ALA A 831 31.39 6.97 22.89
N THR A 832 31.92 8.11 22.47
CA THR A 832 32.33 9.18 23.39
C THR A 832 31.22 10.22 23.47
N THR A 833 30.85 10.61 24.68
CA THR A 833 29.83 11.65 24.88
C THR A 833 30.54 12.98 25.10
N ASP A 834 30.17 14.01 24.34
CA ASP A 834 30.68 15.36 24.56
C ASP A 834 29.99 16.04 25.76
N ASP A 835 30.50 17.21 26.16
CA ASP A 835 29.98 18.00 27.29
C ASP A 835 28.50 18.43 27.10
N HIS A 836 27.96 18.30 25.88
CA HIS A 836 26.57 18.62 25.53
C HIS A 836 25.69 17.36 25.46
N GLY A 837 26.21 16.18 25.82
CA GLY A 837 25.46 14.93 25.81
C GLY A 837 25.36 14.24 24.45
N ASN A 838 26.05 14.72 23.40
CA ASN A 838 26.01 14.08 22.09
C ASN A 838 26.98 12.91 22.03
N MET A 839 26.53 11.78 21.46
CA MET A 839 27.36 10.61 21.23
C MET A 839 28.12 10.69 19.91
N TRP A 840 29.43 10.47 19.96
CA TRP A 840 30.33 10.52 18.82
C TRP A 840 31.09 9.21 18.63
N ARG A 841 31.17 8.79 17.36
CA ARG A 841 32.14 7.82 16.87
C ARG A 841 33.49 8.48 16.67
N ASP A 842 34.51 7.93 17.33
CA ASP A 842 35.92 8.34 17.18
C ASP A 842 36.76 7.27 16.43
N ASP A 843 36.10 6.33 15.75
CA ASP A 843 36.75 5.23 15.02
C ASP A 843 37.25 5.62 13.61
N LEU A 844 37.16 6.90 13.25
CA LEU A 844 37.69 7.47 12.01
C LEU A 844 39.21 7.81 12.07
N GLU A 845 40.05 6.88 12.55
CA GLU A 845 41.38 6.51 12.01
C GLU A 845 42.09 5.48 12.92
N SER A 846 42.02 4.19 12.54
CA SER A 846 42.66 3.00 13.18
C SER A 846 42.04 2.59 14.54
N ILE A 847 41.76 1.30 14.80
CA ILE A 847 42.63 0.42 15.62
C ILE A 847 42.15 -1.06 15.60
N LYS A 848 43.13 -1.97 15.80
CA LYS A 848 43.11 -3.44 15.94
C LYS A 848 41.78 -4.12 16.34
N GLY A 849 41.43 -5.18 15.60
CA GLY A 849 40.46 -6.20 16.04
C GLY A 849 39.68 -6.94 14.95
N MET A 850 39.69 -6.49 13.69
CA MET A 850 38.82 -7.06 12.66
C MET A 850 39.50 -8.14 11.82
N GLU A 851 39.52 -9.36 12.34
CA GLU A 851 39.42 -10.55 11.50
C GLU A 851 37.94 -10.88 11.28
N ASN A 852 37.56 -11.20 10.04
CA ASN A 852 36.23 -11.71 9.71
C ASN A 852 35.93 -12.93 10.58
N ILE A 853 35.15 -12.74 11.63
CA ILE A 853 34.45 -13.84 12.29
C ILE A 853 33.01 -13.35 12.43
N CYS A 854 32.17 -13.83 11.52
CA CYS A 854 30.73 -13.88 11.73
C CYS A 854 30.54 -14.70 13.02
N ARG A 855 30.31 -14.03 14.16
CA ARG A 855 30.20 -14.70 15.48
C ARG A 855 28.78 -15.23 15.76
N SER A 856 28.09 -15.66 14.73
CA SER A 856 26.88 -16.47 14.91
C SER A 856 26.95 -17.63 13.94
N ASN A 857 27.15 -18.83 14.48
CA ASN A 857 26.72 -20.06 13.82
C ASN A 857 25.19 -20.09 13.59
N ASP A 858 24.47 -19.07 14.09
CA ASP A 858 23.02 -18.89 13.97
C ASP A 858 22.58 -17.89 12.89
N CYS A 859 23.46 -17.38 12.01
CA CYS A 859 23.00 -16.59 10.86
C CYS A 859 22.58 -17.54 9.73
N PRO A 860 21.27 -17.79 9.47
CA PRO A 860 20.85 -18.93 8.65
C PRO A 860 21.09 -18.74 7.14
N LYS A 861 21.63 -17.59 6.71
CA LYS A 861 21.83 -17.22 5.29
C LYS A 861 23.09 -16.35 5.12
N PRO A 862 23.74 -16.34 3.93
CA PRO A 862 24.95 -15.57 3.68
C PRO A 862 24.71 -14.08 3.99
N CYS A 863 25.59 -13.48 4.80
CA CYS A 863 25.48 -12.09 5.27
C CYS A 863 25.53 -11.11 4.07
N THR A 864 24.44 -10.36 3.84
CA THR A 864 24.23 -9.39 2.72
C THR A 864 24.43 -7.92 3.15
N ARG A 865 25.02 -7.66 4.31
CA ARG A 865 25.22 -6.32 4.90
C ARG A 865 26.24 -5.48 4.12
N VAL A 866 26.03 -4.15 4.06
CA VAL A 866 27.08 -3.21 3.62
C VAL A 866 28.10 -3.12 4.75
N GLU A 867 29.14 -3.96 4.68
CA GLU A 867 30.09 -4.06 5.79
C GLU A 867 31.00 -2.81 5.86
N LYS A 868 31.28 -2.13 4.72
CA LYS A 868 32.28 -1.05 4.64
C LYS A 868 32.01 0.00 3.54
N GLY A 869 32.27 1.27 3.84
CA GLY A 869 32.19 2.39 2.88
C GLY A 869 33.48 3.22 2.83
N ILE A 870 33.75 3.89 1.71
CA ILE A 870 34.83 4.88 1.58
C ILE A 870 34.24 6.21 1.14
N ILE A 871 34.61 7.29 1.83
CA ILE A 871 34.27 8.65 1.44
C ILE A 871 35.52 9.35 0.95
N PHE A 872 35.41 9.93 -0.23
CA PHE A 872 36.35 10.92 -0.74
C PHE A 872 35.71 12.29 -0.61
N VAL A 873 36.37 13.20 0.10
CA VAL A 873 36.00 14.61 0.13
C VAL A 873 37.07 15.38 -0.64
N GLU A 874 36.69 15.97 -1.76
CA GLU A 874 37.62 16.64 -2.66
C GLU A 874 37.90 18.08 -2.20
N ARG A 875 39.16 18.49 -2.26
CA ARG A 875 39.59 19.87 -2.00
C ARG A 875 40.31 20.38 -3.23
N TRP A 876 39.76 21.39 -3.88
CA TRP A 876 40.44 22.11 -4.94
C TRP A 876 41.59 22.91 -4.33
N LYS A 877 42.79 22.75 -4.89
CA LYS A 877 43.89 23.69 -4.72
C LYS A 877 43.76 24.71 -5.85
N THR A 878 43.05 25.80 -5.60
CA THR A 878 43.43 27.20 -5.91
C THR A 878 42.19 28.08 -5.84
N ASP A 879 42.23 29.08 -4.96
CA ASP A 879 41.28 30.19 -4.92
C ASP A 879 41.42 31.16 -6.13
N GLU A 880 42.00 30.74 -7.26
CA GLU A 880 42.34 31.64 -8.38
C GLU A 880 41.67 31.34 -9.74
N GLU A 881 40.92 30.25 -9.93
CA GLU A 881 40.21 30.02 -11.21
C GLU A 881 38.84 29.36 -10.99
N LEU A 882 37.88 30.14 -10.50
CA LEU A 882 36.49 29.94 -10.93
C LEU A 882 36.39 30.54 -12.34
N PRO A 883 35.92 29.79 -13.36
CA PRO A 883 35.52 30.40 -14.61
C PRO A 883 34.52 31.51 -14.29
N SER A 884 34.79 32.72 -14.77
CA SER A 884 33.99 33.93 -14.56
C SER A 884 32.54 33.83 -15.06
N ASP A 885 32.15 32.69 -15.63
CA ASP A 885 30.89 32.52 -16.36
C ASP A 885 29.83 31.76 -15.54
N LEU A 886 30.00 31.63 -14.22
CA LEU A 886 29.01 31.07 -13.29
C LEU A 886 28.50 32.08 -12.25
N GLN A 887 28.68 33.37 -12.50
CA GLN A 887 27.92 34.44 -11.83
C GLN A 887 26.99 35.13 -12.85
N SER A 888 25.94 34.41 -13.28
CA SER A 888 24.68 34.99 -13.77
C SER A 888 23.55 34.01 -13.58
#